data_AF-A0A1V6RHA3-F1
#
_entry.id   AF-A0A1V6RHA3-F1
#
_cell.length_a   1.000
_cell.length_b   1.000
_cell.length_c   1.000
_cell.angle_alpha   90.00
_cell.angle_beta   90.00
_cell.angle_gamma   90.00
#
_symmetry.space_group_name_H-M   'P 1'
#
loop_
_entity.id
_entity.type
_entity.pdbx_description
1 polymer ?
#
loop_
_entity_poly.entity_id
_entity_poly.type
_entity_poly.pdbx_seq_one_letter_code
_entity_poly.pdbx_strand_id
1 'polypeptide(L)'
;MSYLNGNKFSLSENSGFSSLSTFDLKPSITDSNYILVKLTSPLDRSKKQILSKLHIQVQQFLGDNTFKCRYEPTDIDRIREQDFIENAEVLSPLLKLPPSLKTQSNYESHDEPKSVDLILHQAADKSAEILMQEISQITGISPRNMSVRADSSIIRAQISPRDLLEVAKIDSVGAIEEVHSLTLLNNVARDVIHADIGDSGVGSLACYKGKGQVVTVADTGFDMGDKANTHPAFANRVRDLIPIGREKLTSDTNGHGTHVCGSVLGNGKSDAMGGSIQGAAPEATLVVQALLADNGRLFGSSGKTLGDLLRDAYENHESRIHTNSWGPQWDWRGQLPYNNASEEIDNFVWGHQDLVVCFAAGNSGKAATRKGHIGAQPAAKNCITVGSCENLRSSQDYTCEVYDAKGLVKGNPDNISGFSSRGPTMEGRIKPDIPFSQAAILALQSIQLFADTHDQGWVDDRALGNWTWLEVAIYENESSDSPRQREGVELVWMSHKNDMGSAEYGWLSSDVFAGKHDLLALLEVGNVIAVRVCARFTGWELYGRAACLVLDMGRPTSVEQPPSYAQVMEDTIALQQILNCVNSSNNAYAPTITAAWDRADTFSGKEKRPLRVLSLDGGGVRGYSSLMLLKEVMDKGAPNKKPCEIFDLIGGTSTGGLIAIMLGRLKMTVQECLDEYSALMNEVFGSGWVHDHVTKPARYTATGAFYSAKTLEKVIKALLRKRLPAGEDADNALLLDDKENSCKIFLMAVREEAGNNRGPVFLRSYTNDLEVPDADLANIKLWQAARATSAAPAYFKPLEVGRVKLVDGGLLANNPLGWLWTEVLGVYGPTRETDCFLSIGTGMASNVAVAQPGFNFKAAMMSFVSVATNTESTHLLFRYLVDAFAPCPQIKKYWRLNVAKEKEGSDPKDYESPGELDDVAGIKKLKAWTNEWIAAQQDIIKPCSEAIGRNLLKST
;
A
#
# COMPACT_ATOMS: atom_id res chain seq x y z
N MET A 1 54.64 1.45 12.09
CA MET A 1 53.91 1.70 13.36
C MET A 1 53.25 0.43 13.82
N SER A 2 53.55 0.02 15.05
CA SER A 2 53.08 -1.22 15.67
C SER A 2 52.09 -0.91 16.80
N TYR A 3 51.17 -1.83 17.07
CA TYR A 3 50.14 -1.68 18.09
C TYR A 3 50.07 -2.90 19.02
N LEU A 4 50.03 -2.66 20.34
CA LEU A 4 49.82 -3.71 21.35
C LEU A 4 48.96 -3.17 22.49
N ASN A 5 47.84 -3.85 22.78
CA ASN A 5 46.86 -3.44 23.78
C ASN A 5 46.49 -1.94 23.68
N GLY A 6 46.21 -1.47 22.46
CA GLY A 6 45.91 -0.05 22.18
C GLY A 6 47.09 0.93 22.23
N ASN A 7 48.29 0.49 22.58
CA ASN A 7 49.49 1.33 22.58
C ASN A 7 50.11 1.40 21.19
N LYS A 8 50.38 2.61 20.73
CA LYS A 8 51.14 2.86 19.50
C LYS A 8 52.63 2.99 19.82
N PHE A 9 53.48 2.19 19.16
CA PHE A 9 54.93 2.21 19.38
C PHE A 9 55.72 1.90 18.09
N SER A 10 57.03 2.13 18.12
CA SER A 10 57.99 1.78 17.07
C SER A 10 59.25 1.19 17.69
N LEU A 11 59.85 0.19 17.02
CA LEU A 11 61.11 -0.44 17.41
C LEU A 11 62.30 -0.01 16.53
N SER A 12 62.14 1.01 15.67
CA SER A 12 63.22 1.54 14.84
C SER A 12 64.20 2.40 15.67
N GLU A 13 65.50 2.28 15.42
CA GLU A 13 66.52 3.15 16.02
C GLU A 13 66.18 4.63 15.79
N ASN A 14 66.18 5.42 16.86
CA ASN A 14 65.92 6.88 16.93
C ASN A 14 64.48 7.42 16.91
N SER A 15 63.46 6.66 17.30
CA SER A 15 62.25 7.27 17.87
C SER A 15 62.02 6.73 19.27
N GLY A 16 62.52 7.46 20.27
CA GLY A 16 62.32 7.13 21.67
C GLY A 16 60.84 6.93 22.00
N PHE A 17 60.59 6.18 23.08
CA PHE A 17 59.35 6.20 23.85
C PHE A 17 59.02 7.64 24.33
N SER A 18 58.72 8.57 23.42
CA SER A 18 58.62 10.00 23.71
C SER A 18 57.29 10.41 24.37
N SER A 19 56.48 9.44 24.81
CA SER A 19 55.29 9.69 25.65
C SER A 19 55.20 8.82 26.91
N LEU A 20 56.18 7.95 27.18
CA LEU A 20 56.23 7.10 28.39
C LEU A 20 57.46 7.39 29.27
N SER A 21 58.15 8.51 29.02
CA SER A 21 59.47 8.87 29.57
C SER A 21 59.50 9.22 31.07
N THR A 22 58.46 8.91 31.85
CA THR A 22 58.48 9.12 33.31
C THR A 22 58.68 7.84 34.12
N PHE A 23 58.62 6.65 33.51
CA PHE A 23 58.86 5.38 34.19
C PHE A 23 59.76 4.46 33.37
N ASP A 24 61.06 4.47 33.66
CA ASP A 24 62.04 3.57 33.05
C ASP A 24 61.89 2.16 33.66
N LEU A 25 60.95 1.38 33.11
CA LEU A 25 60.54 0.05 33.59
C LEU A 25 60.79 -1.02 32.52
N LYS A 26 62.01 -1.07 31.96
CA LYS A 26 62.42 -2.18 31.08
C LYS A 26 62.87 -3.38 31.94
N PRO A 27 62.25 -4.57 31.83
CA PRO A 27 62.72 -5.77 32.51
C PRO A 27 64.12 -6.18 32.02
N SER A 28 64.89 -6.90 32.85
CA SER A 28 66.14 -7.53 32.40
C SER A 28 65.85 -8.58 31.33
N ILE A 29 66.82 -8.81 30.43
CA ILE A 29 66.78 -9.88 29.40
C ILE A 29 66.63 -11.27 30.03
N THR A 30 67.00 -11.43 31.30
CA THR A 30 66.87 -12.69 32.05
C THR A 30 65.52 -12.90 32.70
N ASP A 31 64.69 -11.86 32.80
CA ASP A 31 63.52 -11.84 33.70
C ASP A 31 62.19 -12.01 32.96
N SER A 32 62.23 -12.16 31.62
CA SER A 32 61.03 -12.33 30.80
C SER A 32 61.25 -13.35 29.69
N ASN A 33 60.23 -14.16 29.45
CA ASN A 33 60.19 -15.12 28.34
C ASN A 33 59.60 -14.50 27.05
N TYR A 34 59.37 -13.18 27.03
CA TYR A 34 58.64 -12.53 25.93
C TYR A 34 59.36 -11.29 25.38
N ILE A 35 59.56 -11.29 24.06
CA ILE A 35 60.22 -10.21 23.32
C ILE A 35 59.35 -9.71 22.17
N LEU A 36 59.63 -8.49 21.74
CA LEU A 36 59.13 -7.90 20.51
C LEU A 36 60.26 -7.94 19.47
N VAL A 37 59.96 -8.48 18.30
CA VAL A 37 60.93 -8.67 17.20
C VAL A 37 60.42 -7.96 15.96
N LYS A 38 61.17 -6.97 15.46
CA LYS A 38 60.89 -6.27 14.21
C LYS A 38 61.75 -6.84 13.09
N LEU A 39 61.13 -7.19 11.97
CA LEU A 39 61.82 -7.72 10.80
C LEU A 39 62.01 -6.64 9.73
N THR A 40 63.12 -6.70 9.00
CA THR A 40 63.39 -5.81 7.85
C THR A 40 62.49 -6.10 6.64
N SER A 41 61.86 -7.28 6.59
CA SER A 41 60.95 -7.71 5.53
C SER A 41 59.87 -8.67 6.06
N PRO A 42 58.76 -8.89 5.33
CA PRO A 42 57.69 -9.79 5.77
C PRO A 42 58.18 -11.19 6.14
N LEU A 43 57.55 -11.79 7.14
CA LEU A 43 57.90 -13.10 7.68
C LEU A 43 57.51 -14.24 6.72
N ASP A 44 58.51 -14.94 6.18
CA ASP A 44 58.34 -16.10 5.29
C ASP A 44 58.69 -17.42 5.99
N ARG A 45 58.54 -18.54 5.26
CA ARG A 45 58.76 -19.89 5.81
C ARG A 45 60.21 -20.13 6.24
N SER A 46 61.20 -19.61 5.50
CA SER A 46 62.61 -19.77 5.86
C SER A 46 62.96 -18.98 7.12
N LYS A 47 62.48 -17.73 7.25
CA LYS A 47 62.64 -16.92 8.45
C LYS A 47 61.99 -17.57 9.67
N LYS A 48 60.78 -18.14 9.52
CA LYS A 48 60.12 -18.91 10.60
C LYS A 48 60.96 -20.11 11.06
N GLN A 49 61.61 -20.82 10.15
CA GLN A 49 62.49 -21.94 10.52
C GLN A 49 63.73 -21.49 11.28
N ILE A 50 64.32 -20.33 10.91
CA ILE A 50 65.47 -19.77 11.62
C ILE A 50 65.06 -19.35 13.03
N LEU A 51 63.96 -18.60 13.17
CA LEU A 51 63.42 -18.22 14.49
C LEU A 51 63.15 -19.46 15.37
N SER A 52 62.55 -20.51 14.80
CA SER A 52 62.31 -21.76 15.53
C SER A 52 63.60 -22.45 16.00
N LYS A 53 64.68 -22.42 15.21
CA LYS A 53 66.00 -22.96 15.60
C LYS A 53 66.66 -22.16 16.71
N LEU A 54 66.34 -20.87 16.82
CA LEU A 54 66.75 -19.99 17.91
C LEU A 54 65.83 -20.12 19.14
N HIS A 55 64.93 -21.11 19.17
CA HIS A 55 63.92 -21.28 20.21
C HIS A 55 62.98 -20.07 20.38
N ILE A 56 62.74 -19.34 19.28
CA ILE A 56 61.81 -18.21 19.23
C ILE A 56 60.49 -18.69 18.61
N GLN A 57 59.40 -18.55 19.37
CA GLN A 57 58.05 -18.87 18.94
C GLN A 57 57.26 -17.59 18.71
N VAL A 58 56.83 -17.36 17.47
CA VAL A 58 55.98 -16.19 17.12
C VAL A 58 54.58 -16.39 17.70
N GLN A 59 54.11 -15.42 18.50
CA GLN A 59 52.78 -15.44 19.13
C GLN A 59 51.79 -14.54 18.40
N GLN A 60 52.16 -13.28 18.11
CA GLN A 60 51.21 -12.29 17.59
C GLN A 60 51.89 -11.33 16.61
N PHE A 61 51.22 -10.97 15.52
CA PHE A 61 51.65 -9.92 14.60
C PHE A 61 51.08 -8.56 15.04
N LEU A 62 51.95 -7.56 15.21
CA LEU A 62 51.61 -6.26 15.79
C LEU A 62 51.59 -5.11 14.76
N GLY A 63 51.82 -5.40 13.47
CA GLY A 63 51.96 -4.40 12.42
C GLY A 63 53.42 -3.98 12.17
N ASP A 64 53.70 -3.37 11.02
CA ASP A 64 55.04 -2.87 10.64
C ASP A 64 56.16 -3.91 10.80
N ASN A 65 55.89 -5.13 10.31
CA ASN A 65 56.77 -6.30 10.43
C ASN A 65 57.24 -6.60 11.87
N THR A 66 56.49 -6.14 12.88
CA THR A 66 56.75 -6.39 14.30
C THR A 66 55.92 -7.55 14.81
N PHE A 67 56.56 -8.45 15.57
CA PHE A 67 55.96 -9.64 16.13
C PHE A 67 56.24 -9.72 17.63
N LYS A 68 55.23 -10.13 18.41
CA LYS A 68 55.42 -10.59 19.79
C LYS A 68 55.82 -12.06 19.74
N CYS A 69 56.90 -12.40 20.41
CA CYS A 69 57.47 -13.75 20.41
C CYS A 69 57.73 -14.22 21.84
N ARG A 70 57.55 -15.52 22.07
CA ARG A 70 58.13 -16.21 23.22
C ARG A 70 59.56 -16.60 22.88
N TYR A 71 60.48 -16.42 23.80
CA TYR A 71 61.86 -16.88 23.71
C TYR A 71 62.27 -17.47 25.07
N GLU A 72 63.27 -18.34 25.05
CA GLU A 72 63.94 -18.75 26.28
C GLU A 72 64.96 -17.68 26.66
N PRO A 73 64.98 -17.16 27.91
CA PRO A 73 65.89 -16.10 28.37
C PRO A 73 67.35 -16.47 28.11
N THR A 74 67.82 -16.04 26.95
CA THR A 74 69.14 -16.29 26.38
C THR A 74 69.64 -14.97 25.81
N ASP A 75 70.85 -14.97 25.24
CA ASP A 75 71.44 -13.77 24.68
C ASP A 75 70.61 -13.19 23.52
N ILE A 76 69.91 -12.07 23.79
CA ILE A 76 69.07 -11.37 22.81
C ILE A 76 69.91 -10.84 21.64
N ASP A 77 71.22 -10.65 21.82
CA ASP A 77 72.09 -10.14 20.76
C ASP A 77 72.26 -11.18 19.64
N ARG A 78 72.22 -12.49 19.94
CA ARG A 78 72.20 -13.56 18.92
C ARG A 78 70.97 -13.49 18.01
N ILE A 79 69.87 -12.94 18.51
CA ILE A 79 68.64 -12.70 17.74
C ILE A 79 68.84 -11.49 16.84
N ARG A 80 69.46 -10.42 17.36
CA ARG A 80 69.77 -9.19 16.61
C ARG A 80 70.83 -9.41 15.53
N GLU A 81 71.71 -10.41 15.67
CA GLU A 81 72.71 -10.79 14.66
C GLU A 81 72.10 -11.37 13.36
N GLN A 82 70.83 -11.75 13.36
CA GLN A 82 70.18 -12.27 12.16
C GLN A 82 69.92 -11.15 11.15
N ASP A 83 70.32 -11.33 9.89
CA ASP A 83 70.28 -10.34 8.82
C ASP A 83 68.87 -9.79 8.48
N PHE A 84 67.82 -10.55 8.82
CA PHE A 84 66.42 -10.15 8.62
C PHE A 84 65.77 -9.50 9.86
N ILE A 85 66.49 -9.34 10.97
CA ILE A 85 66.01 -8.69 12.21
C ILE A 85 66.47 -7.24 12.23
N GLU A 86 65.51 -6.30 12.30
CA GLU A 86 65.79 -4.87 12.46
C GLU A 86 66.09 -4.52 13.92
N ASN A 87 65.27 -5.04 14.85
CA ASN A 87 65.48 -4.85 16.28
C ASN A 87 64.74 -5.96 17.08
N ALA A 88 65.21 -6.24 18.29
CA ALA A 88 64.56 -7.10 19.27
C ALA A 88 64.67 -6.50 20.68
N GLU A 89 63.54 -6.39 21.39
CA GLU A 89 63.49 -5.84 22.76
C GLU A 89 62.58 -6.68 23.67
N VAL A 90 62.86 -6.71 24.97
CA VAL A 90 61.99 -7.36 25.98
C VAL A 90 60.64 -6.63 26.06
N LEU A 91 59.56 -7.39 26.22
CA LEU A 91 58.21 -6.83 26.34
C LEU A 91 58.07 -6.00 27.63
N SER A 92 57.93 -4.68 27.48
CA SER A 92 57.69 -3.79 28.63
C SER A 92 56.33 -4.05 29.29
N PRO A 93 56.26 -4.12 30.65
CA PRO A 93 55.01 -4.20 31.39
C PRO A 93 54.02 -3.08 31.04
N LEU A 94 54.52 -1.90 30.69
CA LEU A 94 53.67 -0.79 30.28
C LEU A 94 52.89 -1.13 29.01
N LEU A 95 53.45 -1.88 28.04
CA LEU A 95 52.72 -2.25 26.84
C LEU A 95 51.62 -3.29 27.08
N LYS A 96 51.65 -3.99 28.24
CA LYS A 96 50.59 -4.90 28.68
C LYS A 96 49.36 -4.17 29.21
N LEU A 97 49.47 -2.88 29.54
CA LEU A 97 48.37 -2.02 29.95
C LEU A 97 47.90 -1.13 28.80
N PRO A 98 46.59 -0.87 28.62
CA PRO A 98 46.09 0.06 27.63
C PRO A 98 46.27 1.51 28.12
N PRO A 99 46.29 2.51 27.20
CA PRO A 99 46.44 3.91 27.57
C PRO A 99 45.43 4.40 28.63
N SER A 100 44.20 3.88 28.62
CA SER A 100 43.13 4.22 29.58
C SER A 100 43.44 3.84 31.03
N LEU A 101 44.37 2.90 31.24
CA LEU A 101 44.81 2.47 32.58
C LEU A 101 46.13 3.14 33.03
N LYS A 102 46.72 4.03 32.21
CA LYS A 102 48.05 4.64 32.45
C LYS A 102 48.02 6.10 32.94
N THR A 103 46.87 6.69 33.21
CA THR A 103 46.76 8.11 33.56
C THR A 103 47.42 8.45 34.89
N GLN A 104 48.14 9.59 34.97
CA GLN A 104 48.83 10.05 36.19
C GLN A 104 47.91 10.14 37.43
N SER A 105 46.61 10.39 37.24
CA SER A 105 45.62 10.40 38.32
C SER A 105 45.40 9.03 38.99
N ASN A 106 45.66 7.92 38.30
CA ASN A 106 45.41 6.56 38.81
C ASN A 106 46.42 6.11 39.87
N TYR A 107 47.55 6.80 39.99
CA TYR A 107 48.64 6.43 40.91
C TYR A 107 48.63 7.27 42.21
N GLU A 108 47.72 8.25 42.33
CA GLU A 108 47.58 9.13 43.50
C GLU A 108 46.17 9.15 44.13
N SER A 109 45.14 8.56 43.51
CA SER A 109 43.73 8.62 43.98
C SER A 109 43.24 7.35 44.70
N HIS A 110 42.32 7.53 45.65
CA HIS A 110 41.47 6.47 46.24
C HIS A 110 40.35 6.02 45.28
N ASP A 111 40.64 5.84 43.99
CA ASP A 111 39.63 5.41 43.02
C ASP A 111 39.16 3.97 43.28
N GLU A 112 37.89 3.71 42.97
CA GLU A 112 37.28 2.38 43.12
C GLU A 112 38.03 1.32 42.28
N PRO A 113 38.11 0.05 42.76
CA PRO A 113 38.68 -1.05 41.98
C PRO A 113 38.05 -1.17 40.60
N LYS A 114 38.87 -1.41 39.58
CA LYS A 114 38.41 -1.62 38.21
C LYS A 114 38.28 -3.11 37.91
N SER A 115 37.20 -3.46 37.21
CA SER A 115 37.04 -4.81 36.66
C SER A 115 38.00 -4.97 35.49
N VAL A 116 38.92 -5.93 35.57
CA VAL A 116 39.90 -6.19 34.52
C VAL A 116 40.00 -7.68 34.19
N ASP A 117 40.27 -7.97 32.93
CA ASP A 117 40.65 -9.28 32.42
C ASP A 117 42.17 -9.32 32.26
N LEU A 118 42.81 -10.24 32.98
CA LEU A 118 44.23 -10.56 32.86
C LEU A 118 44.37 -11.69 31.86
N ILE A 119 44.88 -11.37 30.67
CA ILE A 119 45.05 -12.32 29.58
C ILE A 119 46.45 -12.90 29.68
N LEU A 120 46.54 -14.21 29.78
CA LEU A 120 47.81 -14.92 29.85
C LEU A 120 48.43 -15.05 28.47
N HIS A 121 49.76 -15.14 28.42
CA HIS A 121 50.44 -15.50 27.18
C HIS A 121 50.01 -16.89 26.67
N GLN A 122 50.00 -17.08 25.35
CA GLN A 122 49.83 -18.42 24.78
C GLN A 122 50.94 -19.34 25.32
N ALA A 123 50.54 -20.46 25.93
CA ALA A 123 51.43 -21.38 26.65
C ALA A 123 52.24 -20.69 27.76
N ALA A 124 51.59 -19.90 28.62
CA ALA A 124 52.21 -19.32 29.81
C ALA A 124 52.81 -20.39 30.74
N ASP A 125 53.92 -20.06 31.40
CA ASP A 125 54.68 -20.99 32.24
C ASP A 125 54.00 -21.35 33.57
N LYS A 126 53.03 -20.53 34.00
CA LYS A 126 52.27 -20.71 35.24
C LYS A 126 50.80 -20.91 34.89
N SER A 127 50.14 -21.84 35.59
CA SER A 127 48.69 -22.01 35.47
C SER A 127 47.94 -20.83 36.07
N ALA A 128 46.68 -20.64 35.64
CA ALA A 128 45.84 -19.56 36.15
C ALA A 128 45.68 -19.61 37.67
N GLU A 129 45.60 -20.81 38.27
CA GLU A 129 45.43 -20.99 39.71
C GLU A 129 46.66 -20.52 40.50
N ILE A 130 47.87 -20.79 39.98
CA ILE A 130 49.12 -20.32 40.59
C ILE A 130 49.18 -18.79 40.52
N LEU A 131 48.82 -18.23 39.37
CA LEU A 131 48.82 -16.79 39.15
C LEU A 131 47.80 -16.08 40.04
N MET A 132 46.63 -16.65 40.28
CA MET A 132 45.67 -16.08 41.25
C MET A 132 46.25 -15.94 42.65
N GLN A 133 47.11 -16.87 43.09
CA GLN A 133 47.77 -16.75 44.40
C GLN A 133 48.81 -15.62 44.39
N GLU A 134 49.59 -15.50 43.32
CA GLU A 134 50.57 -14.42 43.15
C GLU A 134 49.90 -13.04 43.07
N ILE A 135 48.81 -12.92 42.32
CA ILE A 135 47.97 -11.72 42.26
C ILE A 135 47.38 -11.42 43.63
N SER A 136 46.94 -12.44 44.37
CA SER A 136 46.42 -12.27 45.74
C SER A 136 47.47 -11.69 46.70
N GLN A 137 48.72 -12.13 46.59
CA GLN A 137 49.83 -11.61 47.39
C GLN A 137 50.16 -10.15 47.05
N ILE A 138 50.09 -9.77 45.76
CA ILE A 138 50.40 -8.41 45.30
C ILE A 138 49.27 -7.44 45.66
N THR A 139 48.02 -7.84 45.43
CA THR A 139 46.85 -6.94 45.47
C THR A 139 46.05 -7.01 46.77
N GLY A 140 46.23 -8.08 47.57
CA GLY A 140 45.39 -8.40 48.72
C GLY A 140 44.01 -8.96 48.38
N ILE A 141 43.68 -9.16 47.10
CA ILE A 141 42.39 -9.72 46.66
C ILE A 141 42.35 -11.21 46.97
N SER A 142 41.30 -11.70 47.63
CA SER A 142 41.12 -13.13 47.85
C SER A 142 41.01 -13.89 46.52
N PRO A 143 41.66 -15.06 46.34
CA PRO A 143 41.49 -15.88 45.14
C PRO A 143 40.03 -16.26 44.85
N ARG A 144 39.16 -16.28 45.87
CA ARG A 144 37.72 -16.54 45.71
C ARG A 144 36.96 -15.42 45.00
N ASN A 145 37.52 -14.21 44.97
CA ASN A 145 36.96 -13.03 44.31
C ASN A 145 37.54 -12.82 42.90
N MET A 146 38.28 -13.80 42.39
CA MET A 146 38.79 -13.86 41.03
C MET A 146 38.13 -15.04 40.33
N SER A 147 37.79 -14.88 39.05
CA SER A 147 37.21 -15.96 38.25
C SER A 147 38.13 -16.28 37.08
N VAL A 148 38.40 -17.57 36.89
CA VAL A 148 39.18 -18.07 35.74
C VAL A 148 38.20 -18.50 34.66
N ARG A 149 38.49 -18.12 33.43
CA ARG A 149 37.75 -18.57 32.24
C ARG A 149 37.92 -20.08 32.04
N ALA A 150 36.96 -20.74 31.39
CA ALA A 150 36.95 -22.20 31.22
C ALA A 150 38.21 -22.77 30.52
N ASP A 151 38.89 -21.98 29.69
CA ASP A 151 40.14 -22.35 29.00
C ASP A 151 41.42 -22.00 29.78
N SER A 152 41.28 -21.52 31.02
CA SER A 152 42.38 -21.07 31.89
C SER A 152 43.26 -19.95 31.31
N SER A 153 42.85 -19.30 30.22
CA SER A 153 43.65 -18.28 29.53
C SER A 153 43.44 -16.86 30.05
N ILE A 154 42.35 -16.63 30.79
CA ILE A 154 41.98 -15.31 31.31
C ILE A 154 41.58 -15.41 32.78
N ILE A 155 42.09 -14.49 33.59
CA ILE A 155 41.70 -14.29 34.99
C ILE A 155 40.98 -12.96 35.09
N ARG A 156 39.70 -12.98 35.47
CA ARG A 156 38.91 -11.77 35.74
C ARG A 156 38.97 -11.41 37.21
N ALA A 157 39.31 -10.15 37.50
CA ALA A 157 39.49 -9.64 38.86
C ALA A 157 39.09 -8.16 38.98
N GLN A 158 38.80 -7.72 40.21
CA GLN A 158 38.58 -6.30 40.55
C GLN A 158 39.86 -5.73 41.17
N ILE A 159 40.70 -5.06 40.37
CA ILE A 159 42.04 -4.64 40.78
C ILE A 159 42.07 -3.12 40.98
N SER A 160 42.69 -2.67 42.07
CA SER A 160 42.90 -1.25 42.33
C SER A 160 43.85 -0.66 41.28
N PRO A 161 43.60 0.55 40.76
CA PRO A 161 44.46 1.17 39.76
C PRO A 161 45.95 1.21 40.13
N ARG A 162 46.28 1.36 41.42
CA ARG A 162 47.65 1.37 41.94
C ARG A 162 48.38 0.02 41.79
N ASP A 163 47.65 -1.09 41.83
CA ASP A 163 48.22 -2.44 41.82
C ASP A 163 48.34 -3.00 40.38
N LEU A 164 47.70 -2.36 39.40
CA LEU A 164 47.69 -2.80 37.98
C LEU A 164 49.10 -2.89 37.39
N LEU A 165 50.00 -1.96 37.76
CA LEU A 165 51.37 -1.95 37.25
C LEU A 165 52.19 -3.12 37.80
N GLU A 166 52.02 -3.47 39.08
CA GLU A 166 52.68 -4.62 39.69
C GLU A 166 52.15 -5.94 39.10
N VAL A 167 50.84 -6.03 38.85
CA VAL A 167 50.24 -7.19 38.17
C VAL A 167 50.75 -7.30 36.73
N ALA A 168 50.97 -6.19 36.01
CA ALA A 168 51.55 -6.21 34.67
C ALA A 168 53.01 -6.70 34.64
N LYS A 169 53.77 -6.57 35.74
CA LYS A 169 55.14 -7.11 35.83
C LYS A 169 55.19 -8.63 35.88
N ILE A 170 54.09 -9.30 36.23
CA ILE A 170 54.02 -10.76 36.20
C ILE A 170 54.24 -11.23 34.76
N ASP A 171 55.29 -12.00 34.52
CA ASP A 171 55.73 -12.32 33.15
C ASP A 171 54.66 -13.12 32.38
N SER A 172 53.97 -14.04 33.06
CA SER A 172 52.89 -14.84 32.46
C SER A 172 51.66 -14.04 32.03
N VAL A 173 51.48 -12.82 32.54
CA VAL A 173 50.40 -11.90 32.11
C VAL A 173 50.83 -11.23 30.81
N GLY A 174 50.09 -11.46 29.73
CA GLY A 174 50.38 -10.92 28.41
C GLY A 174 49.65 -9.62 28.06
N ALA A 175 48.48 -9.40 28.66
CA ALA A 175 47.74 -8.15 28.58
C ALA A 175 46.78 -8.00 29.77
N ILE A 176 46.45 -6.76 30.12
CA ILE A 176 45.42 -6.41 31.09
C ILE A 176 44.41 -5.53 30.37
N GLU A 177 43.14 -5.91 30.37
CA GLU A 177 42.09 -5.18 29.66
C GLU A 177 40.96 -4.81 30.62
N GLU A 178 40.42 -3.59 30.53
CA GLU A 178 39.27 -3.17 31.34
C GLU A 178 38.00 -3.86 30.84
N VAL A 179 37.22 -4.44 31.76
CA VAL A 179 35.95 -5.09 31.45
C VAL A 179 34.86 -4.03 31.35
N HIS A 180 34.45 -3.73 30.12
CA HIS A 180 33.40 -2.77 29.85
C HIS A 180 32.00 -3.40 29.93
N SER A 181 31.03 -2.60 30.37
CA SER A 181 29.63 -3.01 30.32
C SER A 181 29.15 -3.07 28.87
N LEU A 182 28.45 -4.16 28.53
CA LEU A 182 27.84 -4.34 27.23
C LEU A 182 26.45 -3.73 27.22
N THR A 183 26.12 -3.07 26.13
CA THR A 183 24.81 -2.45 25.88
C THR A 183 24.18 -3.00 24.62
N LEU A 184 22.86 -2.90 24.56
CA LEU A 184 22.07 -3.33 23.40
C LEU A 184 22.20 -2.30 22.27
N LEU A 185 22.37 -2.80 21.05
CA LEU A 185 22.53 -2.02 19.82
C LEU A 185 21.45 -2.46 18.84
N ASN A 186 21.00 -1.59 17.92
CA ASN A 186 19.76 -1.77 17.12
C ASN A 186 18.45 -1.40 17.86
N ASN A 187 18.54 -0.78 19.04
CA ASN A 187 17.41 -0.28 19.81
C ASN A 187 16.89 1.11 19.34
N VAL A 188 17.76 1.97 18.82
CA VAL A 188 17.37 3.29 18.25
C VAL A 188 16.68 3.15 16.90
N ALA A 189 17.02 2.09 16.13
CA ALA A 189 16.35 1.78 14.88
C ALA A 189 14.84 1.65 15.10
N ARG A 190 14.41 0.91 16.13
CA ARG A 190 13.00 0.72 16.49
C ARG A 190 12.22 2.04 16.64
N ASP A 191 12.81 3.03 17.30
CA ASP A 191 12.18 4.35 17.50
C ASP A 191 12.17 5.18 16.20
N VAL A 192 13.23 5.05 15.39
CA VAL A 192 13.40 5.79 14.13
C VAL A 192 12.52 5.25 12.99
N ILE A 193 12.23 3.95 13.00
CA ILE A 193 11.45 3.28 11.94
C ILE A 193 10.05 2.88 12.35
N HIS A 194 9.61 3.24 13.56
CA HIS A 194 8.29 2.91 14.10
C HIS A 194 7.90 1.47 13.76
N ALA A 195 8.71 0.50 14.20
CA ALA A 195 8.81 -0.88 13.69
C ALA A 195 7.51 -1.73 13.65
N ASP A 196 6.57 -1.28 12.81
CA ASP A 196 5.46 -1.97 12.21
C ASP A 196 5.59 -1.73 10.69
N ILE A 197 5.68 -2.84 9.95
CA ILE A 197 5.65 -2.98 8.48
C ILE A 197 7.03 -2.84 7.81
N GLY A 198 7.49 -3.95 7.23
CA GLY A 198 8.51 -3.94 6.20
C GLY A 198 7.86 -4.05 4.83
N ASP A 199 8.35 -3.33 3.83
CA ASP A 199 8.29 -3.85 2.47
C ASP A 199 9.62 -3.66 1.70
N SER A 200 9.79 -4.67 0.88
CA SER A 200 10.80 -5.03 -0.08
C SER A 200 11.21 -3.93 -1.07
N GLY A 201 12.50 -3.93 -1.42
CA GLY A 201 12.97 -3.04 -2.48
C GLY A 201 14.47 -3.02 -2.76
N VAL A 202 15.14 -4.16 -2.93
CA VAL A 202 16.37 -4.19 -3.77
C VAL A 202 16.37 -5.45 -4.66
N GLY A 203 16.10 -5.24 -5.94
CA GLY A 203 16.20 -6.28 -6.97
C GLY A 203 17.64 -6.73 -7.16
N SER A 204 17.91 -7.99 -6.80
CA SER A 204 18.86 -8.94 -7.44
C SER A 204 19.04 -10.24 -6.60
N LEU A 205 18.49 -10.33 -5.37
CA LEU A 205 18.65 -11.48 -4.47
C LEU A 205 17.37 -12.31 -4.19
N ALA A 206 16.26 -12.00 -4.87
CA ALA A 206 14.91 -12.55 -4.61
C ALA A 206 14.75 -14.09 -4.76
N CYS A 207 15.82 -14.85 -5.02
CA CYS A 207 15.78 -16.31 -5.08
C CYS A 207 16.27 -17.02 -3.80
N TYR A 208 16.98 -16.36 -2.88
CA TYR A 208 17.54 -17.02 -1.69
C TYR A 208 16.86 -16.55 -0.39
N LYS A 209 16.01 -17.41 0.18
CA LYS A 209 15.26 -17.14 1.43
C LYS A 209 15.90 -17.73 2.69
N GLY A 210 17.12 -18.27 2.58
CA GLY A 210 17.85 -18.88 3.69
C GLY A 210 17.49 -20.34 3.99
N LYS A 211 16.73 -21.01 3.13
CA LYS A 211 16.36 -22.42 3.30
C LYS A 211 17.60 -23.31 3.50
N GLY A 212 17.58 -24.13 4.54
CA GLY A 212 18.68 -25.03 4.91
C GLY A 212 19.86 -24.36 5.63
N GLN A 213 19.80 -23.04 5.87
CA GLN A 213 20.77 -22.34 6.70
C GLN A 213 20.30 -22.30 8.15
N VAL A 214 21.25 -22.46 9.06
CA VAL A 214 21.06 -22.25 10.51
C VAL A 214 21.73 -20.94 10.88
N VAL A 215 20.97 -20.05 11.54
CA VAL A 215 21.42 -18.74 11.99
C VAL A 215 21.33 -18.67 13.51
N THR A 216 22.44 -18.36 14.16
CA THR A 216 22.49 -18.10 15.60
C THR A 216 22.36 -16.61 15.88
N VAL A 217 21.39 -16.26 16.72
CA VAL A 217 21.23 -14.93 17.31
C VAL A 217 21.66 -15.00 18.77
N ALA A 218 22.73 -14.28 19.13
CA ALA A 218 23.14 -14.13 20.52
C ALA A 218 22.70 -12.75 21.02
N ASP A 219 21.63 -12.70 21.80
CA ASP A 219 21.01 -11.46 22.27
C ASP A 219 20.27 -11.69 23.60
N THR A 220 19.48 -10.73 24.07
CA THR A 220 18.82 -10.72 25.39
C THR A 220 17.96 -11.94 25.69
N GLY A 221 17.33 -12.54 24.70
CA GLY A 221 16.52 -13.74 24.84
C GLY A 221 15.66 -13.96 23.60
N PHE A 222 14.69 -14.86 23.70
CA PHE A 222 13.71 -15.06 22.65
C PHE A 222 12.31 -15.32 23.20
N ASP A 223 11.38 -14.41 22.89
CA ASP A 223 9.95 -14.55 23.12
C ASP A 223 9.65 -15.03 24.55
N MET A 224 8.69 -15.95 24.71
CA MET A 224 8.39 -16.59 26.00
C MET A 224 9.43 -17.63 26.44
N GLY A 225 10.47 -17.89 25.64
CA GLY A 225 11.53 -18.86 25.94
C GLY A 225 11.14 -20.33 25.70
N ASP A 226 10.03 -20.59 25.02
CA ASP A 226 9.53 -21.93 24.74
C ASP A 226 9.51 -22.20 23.24
N LYS A 227 10.31 -23.17 22.78
CA LYS A 227 10.38 -23.57 21.37
C LYS A 227 9.08 -24.19 20.82
N ALA A 228 8.21 -24.72 21.69
CA ALA A 228 6.94 -25.30 21.29
C ALA A 228 5.82 -24.26 21.22
N ASN A 229 5.97 -23.14 21.93
CA ASN A 229 4.98 -22.07 22.03
C ASN A 229 5.62 -20.72 21.71
N THR A 230 6.11 -20.59 20.48
CA THR A 230 6.70 -19.36 19.95
C THR A 230 5.69 -18.57 19.14
N HIS A 231 5.91 -17.27 19.03
CA HIS A 231 5.17 -16.39 18.13
C HIS A 231 5.04 -17.00 16.72
N PRO A 232 3.87 -16.94 16.06
CA PRO A 232 3.61 -17.62 14.79
C PRO A 232 4.64 -17.34 13.69
N ALA A 233 5.24 -16.15 13.72
CA ALA A 233 6.29 -15.75 12.79
C ALA A 233 7.52 -16.66 12.80
N PHE A 234 7.74 -17.50 13.83
CA PHE A 234 8.88 -18.40 13.97
C PHE A 234 8.51 -19.88 14.02
N ALA A 235 7.21 -20.20 13.87
CA ALA A 235 6.69 -21.55 14.05
C ALA A 235 7.47 -22.59 13.25
N ASN A 236 7.84 -23.70 13.90
CA ASN A 236 8.61 -24.83 13.35
C ASN A 236 10.02 -24.50 12.82
N ARG A 237 10.57 -23.33 13.15
CA ARG A 237 11.91 -22.90 12.69
C ARG A 237 12.87 -22.56 13.81
N VAL A 238 12.46 -22.69 15.07
CA VAL A 238 13.34 -22.56 16.23
C VAL A 238 13.93 -23.92 16.57
N ARG A 239 15.23 -24.09 16.30
CA ARG A 239 15.96 -25.34 16.57
C ARG A 239 16.29 -25.47 18.04
N ASP A 240 17.00 -24.48 18.58
CA ASP A 240 17.53 -24.49 19.94
C ASP A 240 17.43 -23.11 20.61
N LEU A 241 17.10 -23.13 21.90
CA LEU A 241 17.13 -21.98 22.80
C LEU A 241 18.12 -22.30 23.93
N ILE A 242 19.18 -21.51 24.04
CA ILE A 242 20.34 -21.82 24.89
C ILE A 242 20.44 -20.78 26.00
N PRO A 243 20.25 -21.18 27.27
CA PRO A 243 20.35 -20.26 28.41
C PRO A 243 21.82 -19.92 28.68
N ILE A 244 22.20 -18.66 28.51
CA ILE A 244 23.55 -18.15 28.86
C ILE A 244 23.47 -17.26 30.09
N GLY A 245 22.66 -16.20 30.06
CA GLY A 245 22.61 -15.20 31.12
C GLY A 245 21.87 -15.65 32.39
N ARG A 246 20.82 -16.44 32.23
CA ARG A 246 19.98 -16.97 33.33
C ARG A 246 19.95 -18.48 33.28
N GLU A 247 20.03 -19.11 34.44
CA GLU A 247 20.00 -20.57 34.51
C GLU A 247 18.63 -21.09 34.03
N LYS A 248 18.64 -21.98 33.02
CA LYS A 248 17.44 -22.63 32.43
C LYS A 248 16.41 -21.69 31.77
N LEU A 249 16.62 -20.38 31.76
CA LEU A 249 15.68 -19.40 31.19
C LEU A 249 16.24 -18.79 29.92
N THR A 250 15.41 -18.81 28.87
CA THR A 250 15.72 -18.27 27.53
C THR A 250 14.69 -17.23 27.08
N SER A 251 13.68 -16.95 27.91
CA SER A 251 12.68 -15.92 27.63
C SER A 251 13.32 -14.55 27.44
N ASP A 252 12.70 -13.71 26.63
CA ASP A 252 13.15 -12.35 26.42
C ASP A 252 12.37 -11.38 27.30
N THR A 253 12.96 -10.97 28.42
CA THR A 253 12.35 -9.99 29.32
C THR A 253 12.60 -8.55 28.88
N ASN A 254 13.41 -8.32 27.85
CA ASN A 254 13.70 -7.00 27.30
C ASN A 254 12.95 -6.74 25.98
N GLY A 255 12.74 -7.79 25.18
CA GLY A 255 12.13 -7.74 23.87
C GLY A 255 13.10 -7.46 22.72
N HIS A 256 14.34 -7.06 23.04
CA HIS A 256 15.35 -6.72 22.03
C HIS A 256 15.80 -7.94 21.21
N GLY A 257 16.03 -9.08 21.85
CA GLY A 257 16.49 -10.30 21.19
C GLY A 257 15.41 -10.88 20.28
N THR A 258 14.15 -10.82 20.71
CA THR A 258 12.98 -11.21 19.91
C THR A 258 12.84 -10.33 18.67
N HIS A 259 13.02 -9.02 18.82
CA HIS A 259 13.05 -8.08 17.71
C HIS A 259 14.18 -8.40 16.70
N VAL A 260 15.40 -8.64 17.18
CA VAL A 260 16.54 -9.04 16.33
C VAL A 260 16.26 -10.34 15.59
N CYS A 261 15.68 -11.35 16.27
CA CYS A 261 15.28 -12.60 15.63
C CYS A 261 14.26 -12.36 14.51
N GLY A 262 13.32 -11.42 14.71
CA GLY A 262 12.36 -10.99 13.69
C GLY A 262 13.03 -10.41 12.46
N SER A 263 13.98 -9.48 12.64
CA SER A 263 14.75 -8.90 11.53
C SER A 263 15.54 -9.95 10.74
N VAL A 264 16.04 -10.99 11.41
CA VAL A 264 16.82 -12.05 10.78
C VAL A 264 15.95 -12.99 9.96
N LEU A 265 14.90 -13.56 10.54
CA LEU A 265 14.15 -14.65 9.89
C LEU A 265 12.66 -14.71 10.23
N GLY A 266 12.08 -13.65 10.80
CA GLY A 266 10.64 -13.56 11.00
C GLY A 266 9.90 -13.86 9.69
N ASN A 267 8.83 -14.63 9.75
CA ASN A 267 8.01 -14.95 8.58
C ASN A 267 6.56 -15.02 9.04
N GLY A 268 5.96 -13.85 9.15
CA GLY A 268 4.56 -13.69 9.54
C GLY A 268 3.71 -13.27 8.36
N LYS A 269 2.42 -13.52 8.46
CA LYS A 269 1.42 -12.86 7.63
C LYS A 269 0.58 -12.00 8.54
N SER A 270 0.49 -10.71 8.22
CA SER A 270 -0.34 -9.76 8.91
C SER A 270 -1.04 -8.92 7.87
N ASP A 271 -2.33 -9.21 7.68
CA ASP A 271 -3.17 -8.48 6.73
C ASP A 271 -3.32 -7.00 7.18
N ALA A 272 -3.19 -6.72 8.49
CA ALA A 272 -3.14 -5.38 9.05
C ALA A 272 -1.83 -4.61 8.76
N MET A 273 -0.78 -5.30 8.30
CA MET A 273 0.55 -4.74 8.04
C MET A 273 0.99 -4.97 6.58
N GLY A 274 0.03 -5.03 5.65
CA GLY A 274 0.30 -5.13 4.21
C GLY A 274 0.65 -6.53 3.70
N GLY A 275 0.37 -7.59 4.47
CA GLY A 275 0.53 -8.98 4.05
C GLY A 275 1.75 -9.66 4.66
N SER A 276 2.72 -10.07 3.83
CA SER A 276 3.85 -10.91 4.27
C SER A 276 4.94 -10.07 4.95
N ILE A 277 5.12 -10.24 6.26
CA ILE A 277 6.21 -9.62 7.02
C ILE A 277 7.36 -10.62 7.13
N GLN A 278 8.46 -10.32 6.44
CA GLN A 278 9.61 -11.22 6.37
C GLN A 278 10.90 -10.52 6.80
N GLY A 279 11.66 -11.20 7.65
CA GLY A 279 13.06 -10.88 7.91
C GLY A 279 13.95 -11.23 6.72
N ALA A 280 15.26 -11.01 6.85
CA ALA A 280 16.22 -11.19 5.76
C ALA A 280 16.29 -12.63 5.20
N ALA A 281 16.05 -13.64 6.04
CA ALA A 281 16.15 -15.06 5.70
C ALA A 281 14.93 -15.84 6.23
N PRO A 282 13.73 -15.62 5.67
CA PRO A 282 12.46 -16.09 6.25
C PRO A 282 12.26 -17.62 6.21
N GLU A 283 13.11 -18.37 5.51
CA GLU A 283 13.11 -19.84 5.46
C GLU A 283 14.31 -20.46 6.22
N ALA A 284 15.14 -19.65 6.89
CA ALA A 284 16.22 -20.13 7.74
C ALA A 284 15.70 -20.71 9.07
N THR A 285 16.57 -21.49 9.73
CA THR A 285 16.36 -22.06 11.06
C THR A 285 17.09 -21.24 12.10
N LEU A 286 16.43 -20.94 13.23
CA LEU A 286 16.90 -20.10 14.30
C LEU A 286 17.51 -20.92 15.44
N VAL A 287 18.66 -20.48 15.92
CA VAL A 287 19.24 -20.83 17.22
C VAL A 287 19.37 -19.55 18.02
N VAL A 288 18.95 -19.53 19.29
CA VAL A 288 19.11 -18.35 20.14
C VAL A 288 19.97 -18.65 21.35
N GLN A 289 20.99 -17.83 21.58
CA GLN A 289 21.76 -17.79 22.81
C GLN A 289 21.29 -16.61 23.66
N ALA A 290 20.53 -16.90 24.72
CA ALA A 290 19.89 -15.91 25.57
C ALA A 290 20.87 -15.36 26.62
N LEU A 291 21.36 -14.15 26.38
CA LEU A 291 22.47 -13.52 27.10
C LEU A 291 22.05 -12.71 28.33
N LEU A 292 20.80 -12.22 28.42
CA LEU A 292 20.40 -11.30 29.49
C LEU A 292 20.30 -12.05 30.82
N ALA A 293 20.95 -11.50 31.86
CA ALA A 293 20.88 -11.96 33.23
C ALA A 293 19.91 -11.12 34.08
N ASP A 294 19.52 -11.63 35.26
CA ASP A 294 18.59 -10.96 36.16
C ASP A 294 19.08 -9.59 36.67
N ASN A 295 20.40 -9.35 36.64
CA ASN A 295 21.00 -8.06 36.97
C ASN A 295 21.01 -7.05 35.81
N GLY A 296 20.35 -7.37 34.69
CA GLY A 296 20.27 -6.53 33.50
C GLY A 296 21.52 -6.50 32.63
N ARG A 297 22.57 -7.26 33.00
CA ARG A 297 23.82 -7.37 32.21
C ARG A 297 23.78 -8.57 31.28
N LEU A 298 24.54 -8.52 30.19
CA LEU A 298 24.75 -9.67 29.31
C LEU A 298 25.76 -10.65 29.94
N PHE A 299 25.64 -11.94 29.60
CA PHE A 299 26.43 -13.09 30.08
C PHE A 299 26.22 -13.48 31.55
N GLY A 300 25.70 -12.60 32.41
CA GLY A 300 25.43 -12.90 33.82
C GLY A 300 26.65 -13.43 34.57
N SER A 301 26.46 -14.50 35.34
CA SER A 301 27.52 -15.23 36.05
C SER A 301 27.98 -16.50 35.31
N SER A 302 27.66 -16.62 34.01
CA SER A 302 27.91 -17.86 33.25
C SER A 302 29.38 -18.24 33.11
N GLY A 303 30.30 -17.27 33.22
CA GLY A 303 31.72 -17.45 32.93
C GLY A 303 32.04 -17.75 31.46
N LYS A 304 31.01 -17.82 30.59
CA LYS A 304 31.15 -18.04 29.16
C LYS A 304 31.65 -16.81 28.46
N THR A 305 32.31 -17.02 27.33
CA THR A 305 32.94 -15.95 26.56
C THR A 305 32.42 -15.92 25.13
N LEU A 306 32.88 -14.95 24.33
CA LEU A 306 32.46 -14.86 22.95
C LEU A 306 32.91 -16.08 22.13
N GLY A 307 34.14 -16.54 22.32
CA GLY A 307 34.65 -17.76 21.69
C GLY A 307 33.85 -19.01 22.08
N ASP A 308 33.34 -19.10 23.31
CA ASP A 308 32.46 -20.20 23.71
C ASP A 308 31.11 -20.14 22.98
N LEU A 309 30.54 -18.95 22.79
CA LEU A 309 29.31 -18.77 22.02
C LEU A 309 29.48 -19.19 20.56
N LEU A 310 30.56 -18.74 19.92
CA LEU A 310 30.87 -19.06 18.52
C LEU A 310 31.11 -20.56 18.33
N ARG A 311 31.88 -21.17 19.24
CA ARG A 311 32.15 -22.61 19.24
C ARG A 311 30.88 -23.44 19.41
N ASP A 312 30.07 -23.10 20.41
CA ASP A 312 28.81 -23.79 20.69
C ASP A 312 27.86 -23.70 19.49
N ALA A 313 27.72 -22.51 18.90
CA ALA A 313 26.91 -22.30 17.71
C ALA A 313 27.38 -23.13 16.51
N TYR A 314 28.69 -23.21 16.28
CA TYR A 314 29.28 -23.91 15.14
C TYR A 314 29.27 -25.43 15.30
N GLU A 315 29.79 -25.92 16.43
CA GLU A 315 30.04 -27.34 16.69
C GLU A 315 28.77 -28.09 17.13
N ASN A 316 27.98 -27.51 18.03
CA ASN A 316 26.83 -28.19 18.62
C ASN A 316 25.51 -27.92 17.88
N HIS A 317 25.41 -26.75 17.24
CA HIS A 317 24.16 -26.30 16.60
C HIS A 317 24.26 -26.16 15.08
N GLU A 318 25.42 -26.48 14.50
CA GLU A 318 25.67 -26.48 13.05
C GLU A 318 25.39 -25.13 12.38
N SER A 319 25.48 -24.04 13.15
CA SER A 319 25.28 -22.70 12.64
C SER A 319 26.46 -22.27 11.78
N ARG A 320 26.16 -21.58 10.68
CA ARG A 320 27.16 -20.98 9.78
C ARG A 320 27.04 -19.47 9.70
N ILE A 321 26.09 -18.89 10.43
CA ILE A 321 25.87 -17.46 10.53
C ILE A 321 25.63 -17.13 11.99
N HIS A 322 26.42 -16.23 12.57
CA HIS A 322 26.28 -15.77 13.94
C HIS A 322 26.14 -14.25 13.97
N THR A 323 25.02 -13.74 14.49
CA THR A 323 24.75 -12.31 14.53
C THR A 323 24.64 -11.79 15.96
N ASN A 324 25.21 -10.61 16.20
CA ASN A 324 25.36 -10.00 17.52
C ASN A 324 24.98 -8.51 17.45
N SER A 325 23.89 -8.15 18.12
CA SER A 325 23.34 -6.78 18.17
C SER A 325 23.61 -6.12 19.52
N TRP A 326 24.83 -6.27 20.04
CA TRP A 326 25.27 -5.71 21.31
C TRP A 326 26.76 -5.39 21.28
N GLY A 327 27.20 -4.50 22.15
CA GLY A 327 28.58 -4.07 22.21
C GLY A 327 28.82 -3.05 23.32
N PRO A 328 30.09 -2.70 23.59
CA PRO A 328 30.45 -1.72 24.59
C PRO A 328 29.87 -0.35 24.24
N GLN A 329 29.31 0.35 25.24
CA GLN A 329 28.83 1.73 25.10
C GLN A 329 30.00 2.71 25.19
N TRP A 330 29.89 3.82 24.47
CA TRP A 330 30.93 4.84 24.44
C TRP A 330 30.51 6.10 25.18
N ASP A 331 31.42 6.62 26.00
CA ASP A 331 31.31 7.90 26.66
C ASP A 331 32.39 8.88 26.16
N TRP A 332 32.78 9.86 26.99
CA TRP A 332 33.80 10.86 26.69
C TRP A 332 35.24 10.29 26.58
N ARG A 333 35.49 9.04 27.02
CA ARG A 333 36.82 8.43 27.10
C ARG A 333 37.36 7.90 25.76
N GLY A 334 36.52 7.85 24.72
CA GLY A 334 36.94 7.54 23.35
C GLY A 334 36.85 6.05 22.97
N GLN A 335 37.52 5.69 21.87
CA GLN A 335 37.42 4.35 21.27
C GLN A 335 38.14 3.27 22.05
N LEU A 336 37.49 2.11 22.16
CA LEU A 336 38.15 0.89 22.61
C LEU A 336 39.09 0.36 21.51
N PRO A 337 40.37 0.08 21.85
CA PRO A 337 41.28 -0.55 20.92
C PRO A 337 40.85 -2.00 20.63
N TYR A 338 41.45 -2.57 19.60
CA TYR A 338 41.44 -4.02 19.37
C TYR A 338 41.90 -4.75 20.62
N ASN A 339 41.09 -5.72 21.05
CA ASN A 339 41.23 -6.36 22.34
C ASN A 339 40.99 -7.88 22.23
N ASN A 340 40.98 -8.59 23.34
CA ASN A 340 40.81 -10.05 23.34
C ASN A 340 39.49 -10.51 22.70
N ALA A 341 38.39 -9.77 22.85
CA ALA A 341 37.13 -10.12 22.19
C ALA A 341 37.24 -10.01 20.66
N SER A 342 37.98 -9.04 20.14
CA SER A 342 38.30 -8.94 18.71
C SER A 342 39.12 -10.14 18.23
N GLU A 343 40.11 -10.55 19.04
CA GLU A 343 41.00 -11.66 18.74
C GLU A 343 40.29 -13.01 18.74
N GLU A 344 39.36 -13.23 19.66
CA GLU A 344 38.53 -14.44 19.68
C GLU A 344 37.72 -14.61 18.40
N ILE A 345 37.12 -13.53 17.88
CA ILE A 345 36.40 -13.56 16.60
C ILE A 345 37.37 -13.90 15.47
N ASP A 346 38.50 -13.18 15.41
CA ASP A 346 39.48 -13.34 14.34
C ASP A 346 40.06 -14.75 14.29
N ASN A 347 40.45 -15.30 15.43
CA ASN A 347 41.01 -16.64 15.55
C ASN A 347 39.97 -17.72 15.25
N PHE A 348 38.74 -17.56 15.73
CA PHE A 348 37.70 -18.56 15.52
C PHE A 348 37.31 -18.64 14.04
N VAL A 349 37.06 -17.50 13.39
CA VAL A 349 36.70 -17.45 11.95
C VAL A 349 37.88 -17.88 11.07
N TRP A 350 39.13 -17.57 11.47
CA TRP A 350 40.30 -18.07 10.76
C TRP A 350 40.36 -19.60 10.71
N GLY A 351 39.99 -20.28 11.80
CA GLY A 351 39.89 -21.73 11.88
C GLY A 351 38.64 -22.33 11.21
N HIS A 352 37.60 -21.52 10.99
CA HIS A 352 36.28 -21.95 10.51
C HIS A 352 35.81 -21.01 9.40
N GLN A 353 36.44 -21.10 8.23
CA GLN A 353 36.22 -20.17 7.10
C GLN A 353 34.80 -20.21 6.51
N ASP A 354 34.00 -21.21 6.87
CA ASP A 354 32.59 -21.35 6.49
C ASP A 354 31.62 -20.68 7.48
N LEU A 355 32.12 -20.09 8.57
CA LEU A 355 31.31 -19.30 9.53
C LEU A 355 31.37 -17.81 9.21
N VAL A 356 30.21 -17.17 9.10
CA VAL A 356 30.06 -15.72 9.00
C VAL A 356 29.65 -15.14 10.35
N VAL A 357 30.42 -14.16 10.85
CA VAL A 357 30.11 -13.44 12.10
C VAL A 357 29.76 -11.99 11.78
N CYS A 358 28.56 -11.58 12.20
CA CYS A 358 28.07 -10.21 12.08
C CYS A 358 28.03 -9.52 13.45
N PHE A 359 28.48 -8.26 13.50
CA PHE A 359 28.38 -7.40 14.67
C PHE A 359 27.82 -6.02 14.30
N ALA A 360 26.93 -5.49 15.13
CA ALA A 360 26.49 -4.11 15.00
C ALA A 360 27.64 -3.13 15.27
N ALA A 361 27.75 -2.07 14.46
CA ALA A 361 28.80 -1.06 14.59
C ALA A 361 28.73 -0.30 15.93
N GLY A 362 27.53 -0.14 16.48
CA GLY A 362 27.25 0.68 17.67
C GLY A 362 26.29 1.83 17.38
N ASN A 363 25.66 2.34 18.46
CA ASN A 363 24.72 3.47 18.43
C ASN A 363 25.32 4.71 19.11
N SER A 364 26.64 4.78 19.21
CA SER A 364 27.35 5.88 19.88
C SER A 364 27.96 6.89 18.91
N GLY A 365 27.50 6.90 17.66
CA GLY A 365 27.91 7.88 16.67
C GLY A 365 27.55 9.30 17.12
N LYS A 366 28.46 10.25 16.85
CA LYS A 366 28.21 11.68 17.00
C LYS A 366 28.44 12.38 15.67
N ALA A 367 27.37 12.86 15.03
CA ALA A 367 27.38 13.52 13.72
C ALA A 367 28.46 14.62 13.60
N ALA A 368 28.69 15.39 14.67
CA ALA A 368 29.61 16.53 14.70
C ALA A 368 31.10 16.17 14.81
N THR A 369 31.49 14.89 14.90
CA THR A 369 32.90 14.52 15.14
C THR A 369 33.45 13.53 14.10
N ARG A 370 34.66 13.82 13.60
CA ARG A 370 35.43 12.93 12.71
C ARG A 370 36.15 11.78 13.44
N LYS A 371 35.95 11.63 14.75
CA LYS A 371 36.58 10.56 15.54
C LYS A 371 35.82 9.24 15.32
N GLY A 372 36.56 8.13 15.31
CA GLY A 372 35.97 6.79 15.20
C GLY A 372 35.15 6.43 16.45
N HIS A 373 34.08 5.65 16.27
CA HIS A 373 33.09 5.22 17.27
C HIS A 373 32.86 3.68 17.31
N ILE A 374 33.80 2.87 16.78
CA ILE A 374 33.66 1.42 16.59
C ILE A 374 34.22 0.60 17.76
N GLY A 375 33.34 -0.09 18.51
CA GLY A 375 33.71 -0.93 19.65
C GLY A 375 34.69 -2.07 19.31
N ALA A 376 35.23 -2.73 20.32
CA ALA A 376 36.29 -3.73 20.11
C ALA A 376 35.83 -4.94 19.27
N GLN A 377 34.64 -5.50 19.51
CA GLN A 377 34.08 -6.62 18.73
C GLN A 377 33.89 -6.25 17.25
N PRO A 378 33.16 -5.16 16.89
CA PRO A 378 33.05 -4.72 15.50
C PRO A 378 34.38 -4.19 14.91
N ALA A 379 35.43 -4.01 15.72
CA ALA A 379 36.76 -3.72 15.19
C ALA A 379 37.52 -4.97 14.71
N ALA A 380 37.00 -6.19 14.92
CA ALA A 380 37.63 -7.43 14.47
C ALA A 380 37.81 -7.46 12.94
N LYS A 381 38.86 -8.14 12.46
CA LYS A 381 39.23 -8.21 11.04
C LYS A 381 38.30 -9.15 10.27
N ASN A 382 37.95 -10.29 10.87
CA ASN A 382 37.21 -11.39 10.25
C ASN A 382 35.73 -11.37 10.66
N CYS A 383 35.15 -10.17 10.86
CA CYS A 383 33.71 -10.00 11.06
C CYS A 383 33.14 -8.97 10.10
N ILE A 384 31.85 -9.12 9.78
CA ILE A 384 31.07 -8.12 9.05
C ILE A 384 30.45 -7.17 10.08
N THR A 385 30.93 -5.94 10.05
CA THR A 385 30.44 -4.85 10.88
C THR A 385 29.34 -4.10 10.14
N VAL A 386 28.15 -4.10 10.73
CA VAL A 386 26.95 -3.54 10.13
C VAL A 386 26.62 -2.20 10.78
N GLY A 387 26.63 -1.13 9.98
CA GLY A 387 26.21 0.22 10.39
C GLY A 387 24.87 0.62 9.79
N SER A 388 24.35 1.78 10.23
CA SER A 388 23.14 2.40 9.67
C SER A 388 23.53 3.59 8.79
N CYS A 389 22.87 3.74 7.63
CA CYS A 389 22.93 4.98 6.83
C CYS A 389 21.61 5.76 6.89
N GLU A 390 21.68 7.05 6.56
CA GLU A 390 20.49 7.88 6.37
C GLU A 390 19.66 7.34 5.18
N ASN A 391 18.46 7.88 4.98
CA ASN A 391 17.59 7.51 3.86
C ASN A 391 17.52 8.69 2.86
N LEU A 392 16.83 8.56 1.72
CA LEU A 392 16.69 9.62 0.70
C LEU A 392 15.78 10.81 1.12
N ARG A 393 15.31 10.87 2.37
CA ARG A 393 14.28 11.85 2.79
C ARG A 393 14.82 12.82 3.85
N SER A 394 14.66 14.10 3.58
CA SER A 394 15.01 15.21 4.47
C SER A 394 13.85 15.59 5.41
N SER A 395 13.33 14.69 6.25
CA SER A 395 12.31 15.13 7.23
C SER A 395 12.94 15.99 8.34
N GLN A 396 12.21 17.02 8.77
CA GLN A 396 12.71 18.03 9.70
C GLN A 396 12.95 17.49 11.12
N ASP A 397 12.41 16.32 11.46
CA ASP A 397 12.43 15.73 12.81
C ASP A 397 13.68 14.90 13.17
N TYR A 398 14.66 14.78 12.27
CA TYR A 398 15.96 14.22 12.63
C TYR A 398 16.83 15.29 13.30
N THR A 399 17.12 15.09 14.58
CA THR A 399 17.95 15.99 15.42
C THR A 399 19.45 15.91 15.11
N CYS A 400 19.88 15.18 14.08
CA CYS A 400 21.28 15.16 13.65
C CYS A 400 21.50 16.09 12.45
N GLU A 401 21.87 17.34 12.75
CA GLU A 401 22.42 18.26 11.76
C GLU A 401 23.78 17.74 11.26
N VAL A 402 23.87 17.31 10.00
CA VAL A 402 25.13 17.00 9.33
C VAL A 402 25.40 18.11 8.30
N TYR A 403 26.58 18.72 8.41
CA TYR A 403 27.03 19.81 7.53
C TYR A 403 28.05 19.28 6.52
N ASP A 404 27.85 19.57 5.24
CA ASP A 404 28.90 19.47 4.22
C ASP A 404 29.51 20.85 3.91
N ALA A 405 30.46 20.92 2.97
CA ALA A 405 31.11 22.17 2.56
C ALA A 405 30.17 23.19 1.87
N LYS A 406 28.90 22.83 1.64
CA LYS A 406 27.85 23.63 0.99
C LYS A 406 26.63 23.88 1.90
N GLY A 407 26.50 23.20 3.04
CA GLY A 407 25.44 23.44 4.03
C GLY A 407 24.87 22.17 4.66
N LEU A 408 23.65 22.28 5.23
CA LEU A 408 22.92 21.21 5.91
C LEU A 408 22.47 20.14 4.89
N VAL A 409 22.91 18.89 5.02
CA VAL A 409 22.48 17.78 4.15
C VAL A 409 21.67 16.79 4.97
N LYS A 410 20.33 16.90 4.89
CA LYS A 410 19.41 15.90 5.47
C LYS A 410 19.04 14.87 4.40
N GLY A 411 19.04 13.59 4.75
CA GLY A 411 18.43 12.56 3.91
C GLY A 411 19.29 12.11 2.71
N ASN A 412 20.54 11.71 2.96
CA ASN A 412 21.38 11.11 1.93
C ASN A 412 21.78 9.66 2.27
N PRO A 413 21.37 8.64 1.49
CA PRO A 413 21.73 7.23 1.74
C PRO A 413 23.23 6.94 1.69
N ASP A 414 24.04 7.84 1.12
CA ASP A 414 25.49 7.76 1.13
C ASP A 414 26.11 8.20 2.49
N ASN A 415 25.31 8.77 3.39
CA ASN A 415 25.74 9.21 4.71
C ASN A 415 25.45 8.15 5.79
N ILE A 416 26.41 7.89 6.67
CA ILE A 416 26.18 7.10 7.89
C ILE A 416 25.28 7.89 8.85
N SER A 417 24.23 7.25 9.39
CA SER A 417 23.29 7.91 10.31
C SER A 417 24.02 8.54 11.50
N GLY A 418 23.52 9.69 11.98
CA GLY A 418 24.15 10.46 13.06
C GLY A 418 24.48 9.65 14.31
N PHE A 419 23.58 8.75 14.72
CA PHE A 419 23.74 7.84 15.87
C PHE A 419 24.57 6.59 15.57
N SER A 420 24.73 6.21 14.29
CA SER A 420 25.50 5.01 13.95
C SER A 420 26.97 5.26 14.21
N SER A 421 27.58 4.36 14.98
CA SER A 421 29.02 4.31 15.15
C SER A 421 29.72 4.14 13.81
N ARG A 422 30.83 4.85 13.62
CA ARG A 422 31.59 4.90 12.36
C ARG A 422 33.07 4.92 12.63
N GLY A 423 33.87 4.34 11.76
CA GLY A 423 35.33 4.30 11.86
C GLY A 423 35.99 5.63 11.44
N PRO A 424 37.32 5.62 11.24
CA PRO A 424 38.19 4.44 11.30
C PRO A 424 38.33 3.87 12.73
N THR A 425 38.73 2.60 12.86
CA THR A 425 39.07 2.03 14.19
C THR A 425 40.29 2.74 14.78
N MET A 426 40.61 2.51 16.06
CA MET A 426 41.83 3.04 16.70
C MET A 426 43.12 2.69 15.95
N GLU A 427 43.15 1.52 15.32
CA GLU A 427 44.26 1.03 14.51
C GLU A 427 44.20 1.51 13.05
N GLY A 428 43.19 2.30 12.69
CA GLY A 428 43.04 2.92 11.37
C GLY A 428 42.27 2.08 10.33
N ARG A 429 41.57 1.02 10.73
CA ARG A 429 40.78 0.20 9.79
C ARG A 429 39.46 0.88 9.42
N ILE A 430 39.01 0.70 8.19
CA ILE A 430 37.71 1.22 7.72
C ILE A 430 36.61 0.29 8.22
N LYS A 431 35.69 0.82 9.02
CA LYS A 431 34.48 0.19 9.55
C LYS A 431 33.37 1.26 9.65
N PRO A 432 32.06 0.94 9.62
CA PRO A 432 31.48 -0.37 9.32
C PRO A 432 31.86 -0.87 7.92
N ASP A 433 31.79 -2.18 7.71
CA ASP A 433 32.06 -2.78 6.40
C ASP A 433 30.91 -2.51 5.43
N ILE A 434 29.68 -2.54 5.95
CA ILE A 434 28.45 -2.29 5.19
C ILE A 434 27.47 -1.41 5.98
N PRO A 435 26.95 -0.33 5.38
CA PRO A 435 25.81 0.41 5.92
C PRO A 435 24.49 -0.08 5.30
N PHE A 436 23.43 -0.20 6.11
CA PHE A 436 22.07 -0.47 5.62
C PHE A 436 21.13 0.71 5.91
N SER A 437 20.26 1.03 4.95
CA SER A 437 19.14 1.97 5.08
C SER A 437 17.87 1.19 5.36
N GLN A 438 17.01 1.67 6.26
CA GLN A 438 15.70 1.08 6.47
C GLN A 438 14.70 1.76 5.52
N ALA A 439 14.04 0.95 4.68
CA ALA A 439 13.12 1.42 3.65
C ALA A 439 11.95 2.17 4.31
N ALA A 440 11.88 3.48 4.08
CA ALA A 440 10.75 4.30 4.48
C ALA A 440 9.78 4.47 3.31
N ILE A 441 8.50 4.56 3.69
CA ILE A 441 7.31 4.82 2.87
C ILE A 441 7.52 5.94 1.85
N LEU A 442 7.36 5.61 0.56
CA LEU A 442 7.65 6.48 -0.59
C LEU A 442 6.53 7.49 -0.91
N ALA A 443 5.27 7.08 -0.86
CA ALA A 443 4.07 7.92 -1.04
C ALA A 443 2.81 7.08 -0.69
N LEU A 444 1.71 7.74 -0.31
CA LEU A 444 0.39 7.11 -0.32
C LEU A 444 -0.02 6.90 -1.78
N GLN A 445 -0.01 5.65 -2.23
CA GLN A 445 -0.52 5.25 -3.54
C GLN A 445 -2.04 5.14 -3.50
N SER A 446 -2.58 4.64 -2.38
CA SER A 446 -4.01 4.64 -2.18
C SER A 446 -4.48 4.62 -0.74
N ILE A 447 -5.74 4.99 -0.53
CA ILE A 447 -6.45 4.95 0.75
C ILE A 447 -7.78 4.22 0.52
N GLN A 448 -8.15 3.32 1.43
CA GLN A 448 -9.46 2.67 1.42
C GLN A 448 -9.94 2.44 2.84
N LEU A 449 -11.18 2.83 3.13
CA LEU A 449 -11.80 2.59 4.42
C LEU A 449 -12.70 1.37 4.36
N PHE A 450 -12.48 0.45 5.29
CA PHE A 450 -13.33 -0.71 5.58
C PHE A 450 -13.99 -0.48 6.93
N ALA A 451 -15.28 -0.76 7.06
CA ALA A 451 -15.96 -0.68 8.34
C ALA A 451 -16.96 -1.82 8.52
N ASP A 452 -16.93 -2.43 9.70
CA ASP A 452 -17.96 -3.37 10.16
C ASP A 452 -19.08 -2.56 10.83
N THR A 453 -19.99 -2.06 9.99
CA THR A 453 -21.04 -1.13 10.36
C THR A 453 -22.39 -1.55 9.80
N HIS A 454 -23.45 -1.15 10.49
CA HIS A 454 -24.82 -1.32 10.00
C HIS A 454 -25.67 -0.10 10.41
N ASP A 455 -26.84 0.04 9.78
CA ASP A 455 -27.80 1.09 10.13
C ASP A 455 -28.72 0.63 11.27
N GLN A 456 -29.73 1.40 11.64
CA GLN A 456 -30.65 1.00 12.73
C GLN A 456 -31.48 -0.27 12.49
N GLY A 457 -31.33 -0.96 11.35
CA GLY A 457 -31.99 -2.23 11.08
C GLY A 457 -33.42 -2.13 10.56
N TRP A 458 -33.91 -0.91 10.35
CA TRP A 458 -35.23 -0.65 9.78
C TRP A 458 -35.22 0.66 9.00
N VAL A 459 -36.04 0.72 7.95
CA VAL A 459 -36.25 1.93 7.13
C VAL A 459 -37.75 2.04 6.83
N ASP A 460 -38.33 3.21 7.07
CA ASP A 460 -39.76 3.47 6.80
C ASP A 460 -40.10 3.39 5.32
N ASP A 461 -39.23 3.93 4.45
CA ASP A 461 -39.37 3.89 3.01
C ASP A 461 -38.01 3.76 2.31
N ARG A 462 -37.75 2.57 1.76
CA ARG A 462 -36.51 2.22 1.06
C ARG A 462 -36.21 3.12 -0.14
N ALA A 463 -37.24 3.71 -0.73
CA ALA A 463 -37.09 4.55 -1.90
C ALA A 463 -36.54 5.94 -1.57
N LEU A 464 -36.65 6.37 -0.30
CA LEU A 464 -36.03 7.62 0.14
C LEU A 464 -34.51 7.50 0.24
N GLY A 465 -33.97 6.27 0.22
CA GLY A 465 -32.54 5.99 0.19
C GLY A 465 -31.92 5.80 1.57
N ASN A 466 -30.61 5.54 1.56
CA ASN A 466 -29.85 5.33 2.78
C ASN A 466 -29.35 6.65 3.38
N TRP A 467 -29.53 6.80 4.68
CA TRP A 467 -29.22 7.97 5.48
C TRP A 467 -28.10 7.77 6.50
N THR A 468 -27.34 6.69 6.40
CA THR A 468 -26.16 6.40 7.23
C THR A 468 -24.97 6.01 6.34
N TRP A 469 -23.81 6.63 6.60
CA TRP A 469 -22.61 6.43 5.80
C TRP A 469 -21.33 6.79 6.56
N LEU A 470 -20.18 6.46 5.98
CA LEU A 470 -18.87 6.86 6.48
C LEU A 470 -18.17 7.75 5.47
N GLU A 471 -17.35 8.67 5.96
CA GLU A 471 -16.54 9.59 5.15
C GLU A 471 -15.08 9.55 5.56
N VAL A 472 -14.20 9.86 4.61
CA VAL A 472 -12.80 10.17 4.85
C VAL A 472 -12.62 11.67 4.64
N ALA A 473 -11.97 12.34 5.58
CA ALA A 473 -11.78 13.79 5.55
C ALA A 473 -10.34 14.16 5.91
N ILE A 474 -9.85 15.26 5.34
CA ILE A 474 -8.55 15.83 5.71
C ILE A 474 -8.80 16.91 6.74
N TYR A 475 -8.18 16.78 7.90
CA TYR A 475 -8.17 17.76 8.99
C TYR A 475 -6.80 18.42 9.04
N GLU A 476 -6.75 19.69 9.45
CA GLU A 476 -5.48 20.45 9.48
C GLU A 476 -4.47 19.80 10.44
N ASN A 477 -4.95 19.32 11.59
CA ASN A 477 -4.17 18.64 12.63
C ASN A 477 -5.08 17.89 13.62
N GLU A 478 -4.51 17.20 14.60
CA GLU A 478 -5.22 16.39 15.62
C GLU A 478 -6.19 17.17 16.51
N SER A 479 -5.99 18.48 16.66
CA SER A 479 -6.83 19.36 17.49
C SER A 479 -7.97 20.00 16.70
N SER A 480 -8.04 19.77 15.38
CA SER A 480 -9.07 20.36 14.52
C SER A 480 -10.42 19.67 14.75
N ASP A 481 -11.49 20.45 14.82
CA ASP A 481 -12.87 19.97 15.00
C ASP A 481 -13.69 20.00 13.71
N SER A 482 -13.13 20.54 12.63
CA SER A 482 -13.72 20.58 11.30
C SER A 482 -12.74 20.16 10.20
N PRO A 483 -13.23 19.64 9.06
CA PRO A 483 -12.39 19.37 7.90
C PRO A 483 -11.67 20.63 7.40
N ARG A 484 -10.48 20.44 6.83
CA ARG A 484 -9.75 21.44 6.08
C ARG A 484 -10.60 21.90 4.90
N GLN A 485 -10.51 23.18 4.55
CA GLN A 485 -11.25 23.75 3.41
C GLN A 485 -10.30 24.29 2.33
N ARG A 486 -10.71 24.16 1.07
CA ARG A 486 -10.07 24.79 -0.09
C ARG A 486 -11.12 25.47 -0.94
N GLU A 487 -10.94 26.75 -1.25
CA GLU A 487 -11.91 27.53 -2.07
C GLU A 487 -13.34 27.52 -1.50
N GLY A 488 -13.49 27.42 -0.17
CA GLY A 488 -14.79 27.30 0.51
C GLY A 488 -15.42 25.90 0.48
N VAL A 489 -14.69 24.90 -0.02
CA VAL A 489 -15.10 23.49 -0.13
C VAL A 489 -14.39 22.66 0.95
N GLU A 490 -15.14 21.89 1.73
CA GLU A 490 -14.61 20.94 2.71
C GLU A 490 -13.94 19.75 2.03
N LEU A 491 -12.72 19.42 2.46
CA LEU A 491 -11.94 18.28 1.99
C LEU A 491 -12.45 16.97 2.60
N VAL A 492 -13.64 16.58 2.15
CA VAL A 492 -14.39 15.42 2.62
C VAL A 492 -14.80 14.58 1.41
N TRP A 493 -14.62 13.27 1.55
CA TRP A 493 -15.03 12.29 0.56
C TRP A 493 -15.84 11.18 1.22
N MET A 494 -17.06 10.94 0.74
CA MET A 494 -17.82 9.75 1.15
C MET A 494 -17.03 8.48 0.82
N SER A 495 -16.87 7.60 1.81
CA SER A 495 -16.34 6.27 1.60
C SER A 495 -17.48 5.38 1.11
N HIS A 496 -18.33 4.89 2.00
CA HIS A 496 -19.40 3.95 1.67
C HIS A 496 -20.64 4.23 2.52
N LYS A 497 -21.80 3.84 2.00
CA LYS A 497 -23.06 3.83 2.75
C LYS A 497 -23.23 2.47 3.41
N ASN A 498 -23.99 2.40 4.49
CA ASN A 498 -24.36 1.09 5.04
C ASN A 498 -25.27 0.31 4.09
N ASP A 499 -25.54 -0.95 4.41
CA ASP A 499 -26.69 -1.64 3.83
C ASP A 499 -27.98 -1.08 4.43
N MET A 500 -28.93 -0.76 3.56
CA MET A 500 -30.18 -0.10 3.96
C MET A 500 -31.14 -1.08 4.64
N GLY A 501 -31.57 -0.73 5.85
CA GLY A 501 -32.47 -1.51 6.70
C GLY A 501 -31.85 -2.80 7.21
N SER A 502 -30.53 -2.83 7.40
CA SER A 502 -29.78 -3.99 7.87
C SER A 502 -29.38 -3.81 9.33
N ALA A 503 -29.77 -4.75 10.17
CA ALA A 503 -29.25 -4.87 11.54
C ALA A 503 -28.01 -5.78 11.60
N GLU A 504 -27.56 -6.28 10.45
CA GLU A 504 -26.48 -7.24 10.36
C GLU A 504 -25.16 -6.52 10.13
N TYR A 505 -24.19 -6.84 10.97
CA TYR A 505 -22.81 -6.40 10.83
C TYR A 505 -22.16 -7.07 9.62
N GLY A 506 -21.60 -6.24 8.73
CA GLY A 506 -20.86 -6.65 7.57
C GLY A 506 -19.71 -5.69 7.30
N TRP A 507 -18.58 -6.22 6.83
CA TRP A 507 -17.45 -5.41 6.39
C TRP A 507 -17.79 -4.74 5.05
N LEU A 508 -18.06 -3.45 5.09
CA LEU A 508 -18.33 -2.60 3.94
C LEU A 508 -17.09 -1.79 3.59
N SER A 509 -16.94 -1.42 2.32
CA SER A 509 -15.80 -0.64 1.84
C SER A 509 -16.12 0.14 0.58
N SER A 510 -15.45 1.27 0.39
CA SER A 510 -15.58 2.09 -0.83
C SER A 510 -14.71 1.63 -1.98
N ASP A 511 -14.86 2.29 -3.13
CA ASP A 511 -13.79 2.38 -4.13
C ASP A 511 -12.49 2.89 -3.47
N VAL A 512 -11.36 2.45 -4.00
CA VAL A 512 -10.02 2.83 -3.54
C VAL A 512 -9.70 4.27 -3.98
N PHE A 513 -9.35 5.15 -3.05
CA PHE A 513 -8.83 6.50 -3.34
C PHE A 513 -7.37 6.38 -3.81
N ALA A 514 -7.10 6.30 -5.11
CA ALA A 514 -5.78 5.96 -5.65
C ALA A 514 -5.31 6.92 -6.76
N GLY A 515 -4.00 6.88 -7.06
CA GLY A 515 -3.46 7.45 -8.28
C GLY A 515 -3.42 8.98 -8.27
N LYS A 516 -4.36 9.64 -8.98
CA LYS A 516 -4.42 11.11 -9.10
C LYS A 516 -5.39 11.78 -8.12
N HIS A 517 -5.89 11.03 -7.12
CA HIS A 517 -6.97 11.49 -6.22
C HIS A 517 -6.67 12.81 -5.55
N ASP A 518 -7.62 13.74 -5.63
CA ASP A 518 -7.56 15.03 -4.96
C ASP A 518 -7.22 14.85 -3.48
N LEU A 519 -7.81 13.85 -2.82
CA LEU A 519 -7.47 13.45 -1.44
C LEU A 519 -5.96 13.23 -1.26
N LEU A 520 -5.32 12.46 -2.14
CA LEU A 520 -3.88 12.19 -2.07
C LEU A 520 -3.05 13.44 -2.43
N ALA A 521 -3.52 14.23 -3.39
CA ALA A 521 -2.83 15.43 -3.86
C ALA A 521 -2.86 16.59 -2.86
N LEU A 522 -3.91 16.66 -2.04
CA LEU A 522 -4.16 17.70 -1.05
C LEU A 522 -3.68 17.35 0.35
N LEU A 523 -3.20 16.13 0.56
CA LEU A 523 -2.61 15.70 1.81
C LEU A 523 -1.23 16.33 2.00
N GLU A 524 -1.09 17.11 3.07
CA GLU A 524 0.16 17.71 3.50
C GLU A 524 0.66 17.06 4.80
N VAL A 525 1.98 17.12 5.02
CA VAL A 525 2.57 16.63 6.28
C VAL A 525 1.99 17.43 7.45
N GLY A 526 1.50 16.73 8.47
CA GLY A 526 0.82 17.31 9.63
C GLY A 526 -0.70 17.24 9.56
N ASN A 527 -1.28 16.98 8.38
CA ASN A 527 -2.71 16.73 8.26
C ASN A 527 -3.11 15.41 8.90
N VAL A 528 -4.36 15.35 9.37
CA VAL A 528 -4.98 14.14 9.92
C VAL A 528 -6.02 13.62 8.94
N ILE A 529 -5.95 12.33 8.62
CA ILE A 529 -7.01 11.63 7.88
C ILE A 529 -8.06 11.18 8.90
N ALA A 530 -9.19 11.88 8.95
CA ALA A 530 -10.29 11.58 9.84
C ALA A 530 -11.33 10.69 9.16
N VAL A 531 -11.92 9.78 9.93
CA VAL A 531 -13.11 9.03 9.51
C VAL A 531 -14.33 9.61 10.21
N ARG A 532 -15.30 10.11 9.44
CA ARG A 532 -16.57 10.61 9.98
C ARG A 532 -17.64 9.54 9.88
N VAL A 533 -18.39 9.38 10.96
CA VAL A 533 -19.55 8.50 11.04
C VAL A 533 -20.79 9.40 10.91
N CYS A 534 -21.57 9.19 9.86
CA CYS A 534 -22.61 10.14 9.46
C CYS A 534 -24.00 9.52 9.50
N ALA A 535 -24.97 10.28 10.01
CA ALA A 535 -26.40 10.01 9.94
C ALA A 535 -27.14 11.31 9.59
N ARG A 536 -28.04 11.29 8.59
CA ARG A 536 -28.65 12.53 8.05
C ARG A 536 -29.66 13.19 8.99
N PHE A 537 -30.43 12.41 9.75
CA PHE A 537 -31.58 12.91 10.50
C PHE A 537 -31.51 12.56 11.98
N THR A 538 -32.10 13.42 12.80
CA THR A 538 -32.27 13.20 14.23
C THR A 538 -33.11 11.94 14.48
N GLY A 539 -32.50 10.90 15.05
CA GLY A 539 -33.12 9.59 15.29
C GLY A 539 -32.68 8.49 14.32
N TRP A 540 -31.85 8.81 13.33
CA TRP A 540 -31.11 7.79 12.57
C TRP A 540 -29.81 7.46 13.28
N GLU A 541 -29.53 6.16 13.38
CA GLU A 541 -28.41 5.64 14.15
C GLU A 541 -27.55 4.74 13.25
N LEU A 542 -26.23 4.93 13.37
CA LEU A 542 -25.23 4.07 12.75
C LEU A 542 -24.50 3.35 13.87
N TYR A 543 -24.38 2.03 13.72
CA TYR A 543 -23.72 1.17 14.69
C TYR A 543 -22.45 0.61 14.06
N GLY A 544 -21.29 0.87 14.68
CA GLY A 544 -19.99 0.36 14.23
C GLY A 544 -19.31 -0.48 15.30
N ARG A 545 -18.73 -1.61 14.89
CA ARG A 545 -17.91 -2.48 15.76
C ARG A 545 -16.42 -2.29 15.56
N ALA A 546 -16.02 -2.19 14.30
CA ALA A 546 -14.63 -2.05 13.89
C ALA A 546 -14.57 -1.25 12.59
N ALA A 547 -13.45 -0.56 12.39
CA ALA A 547 -13.11 0.03 11.11
C ALA A 547 -11.60 -0.09 10.89
N CYS A 548 -11.19 -0.23 9.63
CA CYS A 548 -9.80 -0.29 9.21
C CYS A 548 -9.61 0.68 8.05
N LEU A 549 -8.70 1.63 8.21
CA LEU A 549 -8.23 2.47 7.11
C LEU A 549 -6.98 1.82 6.51
N VAL A 550 -7.11 1.24 5.33
CA VAL A 550 -6.03 0.59 4.59
C VAL A 550 -5.31 1.63 3.73
N LEU A 551 -3.99 1.70 3.88
CA LEU A 551 -3.12 2.63 3.16
C LEU A 551 -2.15 1.81 2.30
N ASP A 552 -2.20 1.98 0.98
CA ASP A 552 -1.23 1.37 0.06
C ASP A 552 -0.09 2.36 -0.19
N MET A 553 1.15 1.89 -0.06
CA MET A 553 2.34 2.73 -0.09
C MET A 553 3.22 2.37 -1.28
N GLY A 554 3.60 3.36 -2.09
CA GLY A 554 4.31 3.11 -3.35
C GLY A 554 5.09 4.30 -3.88
N ARG A 555 5.67 4.19 -5.08
CA ARG A 555 6.32 5.34 -5.73
C ARG A 555 5.27 6.40 -6.10
N PRO A 556 5.56 7.71 -5.93
CA PRO A 556 4.63 8.75 -6.35
C PRO A 556 4.35 8.65 -7.85
N THR A 557 3.10 8.33 -8.21
CA THR A 557 2.54 8.65 -9.53
C THR A 557 2.51 10.16 -9.68
N SER A 558 2.68 10.70 -10.89
CA SER A 558 2.64 12.15 -11.13
C SER A 558 1.33 12.74 -10.61
N VAL A 559 1.40 13.45 -9.48
CA VAL A 559 0.27 14.14 -8.88
C VAL A 559 0.05 15.43 -9.68
N GLU A 560 -0.92 15.41 -10.58
CA GLU A 560 -1.43 16.65 -11.16
C GLU A 560 -2.16 17.44 -10.07
N GLN A 561 -2.00 18.76 -10.09
CA GLN A 561 -2.72 19.61 -9.14
C GLN A 561 -4.24 19.47 -9.35
N PRO A 562 -5.04 19.35 -8.27
CA PRO A 562 -6.48 19.32 -8.37
C PRO A 562 -7.00 20.55 -9.13
N PRO A 563 -8.05 20.41 -9.95
CA PRO A 563 -8.65 21.55 -10.62
C PRO A 563 -9.16 22.59 -9.60
N SER A 564 -9.33 23.84 -10.03
CA SER A 564 -10.05 24.81 -9.20
C SER A 564 -11.51 24.38 -9.08
N TYR A 565 -11.95 24.18 -7.83
CA TYR A 565 -13.33 23.85 -7.52
C TYR A 565 -14.28 25.00 -7.86
N ALA A 566 -13.84 26.24 -7.64
CA ALA A 566 -14.58 27.44 -8.03
C ALA A 566 -14.86 27.49 -9.54
N GLN A 567 -13.84 27.25 -10.39
CA GLN A 567 -14.02 27.28 -11.84
C GLN A 567 -14.99 26.19 -12.34
N VAL A 568 -14.86 24.97 -11.82
CA VAL A 568 -15.74 23.86 -12.17
C VAL A 568 -17.20 24.19 -11.81
N MET A 569 -17.42 24.81 -10.66
CA MET A 569 -18.75 25.22 -10.21
C MET A 569 -19.36 26.25 -11.15
N GLU A 570 -18.62 27.29 -11.53
CA GLU A 570 -19.07 28.32 -12.47
C GLU A 570 -19.45 27.73 -13.83
N ASP A 571 -18.59 26.88 -14.39
CA ASP A 571 -18.82 26.23 -15.69
C ASP A 571 -20.08 25.34 -15.66
N THR A 572 -20.29 24.62 -14.56
CA THR A 572 -21.47 23.75 -14.38
C THR A 572 -22.75 24.56 -14.30
N ILE A 573 -22.74 25.66 -13.54
CA ILE A 573 -23.90 26.55 -13.41
C ILE A 573 -24.24 27.18 -14.77
N ALA A 574 -23.24 27.60 -15.54
CA ALA A 574 -23.44 28.14 -16.88
C ALA A 574 -24.06 27.09 -17.82
N LEU A 575 -23.56 25.84 -17.81
CA LEU A 575 -24.12 24.74 -18.59
C LEU A 575 -25.57 24.45 -18.21
N GLN A 576 -25.87 24.46 -16.90
CA GLN A 576 -27.21 24.26 -16.40
C GLN A 576 -28.17 25.36 -16.87
N GLN A 577 -27.76 26.62 -16.84
CA GLN A 577 -28.56 27.75 -17.36
C GLN A 577 -28.85 27.56 -18.85
N ILE A 578 -27.88 27.11 -19.64
CA ILE A 578 -28.08 26.81 -21.06
C ILE A 578 -29.07 25.66 -21.26
N LEU A 579 -28.93 24.56 -20.52
CA LEU A 579 -29.89 23.43 -20.56
C LEU A 579 -31.30 23.85 -20.14
N ASN A 580 -31.42 24.72 -19.15
CA ASN A 580 -32.70 25.26 -18.71
C ASN A 580 -33.32 26.15 -19.78
N CYS A 581 -32.56 27.04 -20.43
CA CYS A 581 -33.04 27.83 -21.57
C CYS A 581 -33.60 26.93 -22.69
N VAL A 582 -32.94 25.80 -22.94
CA VAL A 582 -33.34 24.80 -23.93
C VAL A 582 -34.64 24.09 -23.53
N ASN A 583 -34.70 23.57 -22.31
CA ASN A 583 -35.83 22.80 -21.79
C ASN A 583 -37.06 23.71 -21.50
N SER A 584 -36.83 24.99 -21.21
CA SER A 584 -37.87 25.98 -20.85
C SER A 584 -38.78 26.43 -21.98
N SER A 585 -38.56 25.97 -23.23
CA SER A 585 -39.51 26.16 -24.33
C SER A 585 -40.89 25.52 -24.08
N ASN A 586 -41.06 24.76 -22.98
CA ASN A 586 -42.34 24.20 -22.50
C ASN A 586 -42.73 24.56 -21.05
N ASN A 587 -42.13 25.57 -20.41
CA ASN A 587 -42.58 26.16 -19.12
C ASN A 587 -42.89 25.22 -17.93
N ALA A 588 -42.49 23.94 -17.96
CA ALA A 588 -42.99 22.93 -17.02
C ALA A 588 -41.94 22.33 -16.07
N TYR A 589 -40.64 22.55 -16.31
CA TYR A 589 -39.57 22.01 -15.46
C TYR A 589 -38.20 22.62 -15.77
N ALA A 590 -37.54 23.20 -14.77
CA ALA A 590 -36.14 23.62 -14.84
C ALA A 590 -35.32 22.70 -13.91
N PRO A 591 -34.61 21.69 -14.43
CA PRO A 591 -33.77 20.85 -13.59
C PRO A 591 -32.78 21.72 -12.81
N THR A 592 -32.83 21.60 -11.48
CA THR A 592 -31.87 22.25 -10.60
C THR A 592 -30.78 21.24 -10.24
N ILE A 593 -29.53 21.50 -10.63
CA ILE A 593 -28.39 20.71 -10.13
C ILE A 593 -28.21 21.11 -8.67
N THR A 594 -28.69 20.26 -7.77
CA THR A 594 -28.59 20.42 -6.32
C THR A 594 -27.31 19.76 -5.80
N ALA A 595 -26.15 20.05 -6.40
CA ALA A 595 -24.90 19.45 -5.92
C ALA A 595 -24.48 20.02 -4.55
N ALA A 596 -23.84 19.19 -3.71
CA ALA A 596 -23.22 19.60 -2.45
C ALA A 596 -21.89 20.31 -2.76
N TRP A 597 -22.00 21.55 -3.26
CA TRP A 597 -20.88 22.37 -3.70
C TRP A 597 -19.87 22.70 -2.60
N ASP A 598 -20.24 22.45 -1.35
CA ASP A 598 -19.45 22.61 -0.14
C ASP A 598 -18.51 21.42 0.14
N ARG A 599 -18.49 20.36 -0.70
CA ARG A 599 -17.69 19.15 -0.45
C ARG A 599 -16.84 18.70 -1.63
N ALA A 600 -15.63 18.18 -1.34
CA ALA A 600 -14.65 17.77 -2.34
C ALA A 600 -15.02 16.48 -3.12
N ASP A 601 -15.84 15.59 -2.56
CA ASP A 601 -16.39 14.44 -3.28
C ASP A 601 -17.17 14.84 -4.55
N THR A 602 -17.84 16.00 -4.53
CA THR A 602 -18.52 16.56 -5.71
C THR A 602 -17.59 16.76 -6.91
N PHE A 603 -16.27 16.90 -6.67
CA PHE A 603 -15.28 17.26 -7.69
C PHE A 603 -14.33 16.12 -8.09
N SER A 604 -14.33 14.97 -7.41
CA SER A 604 -13.32 13.90 -7.54
C SER A 604 -13.56 12.88 -8.68
N GLY A 605 -14.37 13.23 -9.69
CA GLY A 605 -14.76 12.31 -10.79
C GLY A 605 -13.70 12.01 -11.87
N LYS A 606 -12.52 12.63 -11.85
CA LYS A 606 -11.53 12.57 -12.95
C LYS A 606 -10.71 11.28 -13.01
N GLU A 607 -10.53 10.55 -11.92
CA GLU A 607 -9.70 9.32 -11.92
C GLU A 607 -10.44 8.05 -12.30
N LYS A 608 -11.76 8.05 -12.14
CA LYS A 608 -12.56 6.90 -12.55
C LYS A 608 -12.57 6.86 -14.08
N ARG A 609 -12.61 5.66 -14.68
CA ARG A 609 -12.72 5.50 -16.17
C ARG A 609 -13.83 6.43 -16.69
N PRO A 610 -13.68 7.19 -17.78
CA PRO A 610 -14.77 8.07 -18.18
C PRO A 610 -16.08 7.29 -18.40
N LEU A 611 -17.21 7.95 -18.13
CA LEU A 611 -18.53 7.35 -18.23
C LEU A 611 -18.84 6.88 -19.64
N ARG A 612 -19.70 5.88 -19.72
CA ARG A 612 -20.38 5.49 -20.95
C ARG A 612 -21.88 5.47 -20.70
N VAL A 613 -22.60 6.23 -21.50
CA VAL A 613 -24.02 6.48 -21.31
C VAL A 613 -24.77 6.12 -22.58
N LEU A 614 -25.82 5.31 -22.43
CA LEU A 614 -26.67 4.85 -23.53
C LEU A 614 -28.06 5.46 -23.42
N SER A 615 -28.51 6.12 -24.48
CA SER A 615 -29.86 6.69 -24.61
C SER A 615 -30.63 5.94 -25.69
N LEU A 616 -31.79 5.41 -25.36
CA LEU A 616 -32.65 4.65 -26.27
C LEU A 616 -34.00 5.34 -26.46
N ASP A 617 -34.30 5.70 -27.70
CA ASP A 617 -35.55 6.39 -28.03
C ASP A 617 -36.78 5.46 -27.97
N GLY A 618 -37.95 6.08 -27.84
CA GLY A 618 -39.23 5.39 -27.99
C GLY A 618 -39.64 5.18 -29.45
N GLY A 619 -40.27 4.04 -29.74
CA GLY A 619 -40.68 3.74 -31.11
C GLY A 619 -41.36 2.41 -31.40
N GLY A 620 -41.93 1.73 -30.40
CA GLY A 620 -42.67 0.47 -30.60
C GLY A 620 -41.80 -0.65 -31.16
N VAL A 621 -42.35 -1.50 -32.03
CA VAL A 621 -41.64 -2.64 -32.65
C VAL A 621 -40.31 -2.26 -33.31
N ARG A 622 -40.14 -0.98 -33.68
CA ARG A 622 -38.93 -0.43 -34.31
C ARG A 622 -37.71 -0.41 -33.40
N GLY A 623 -37.86 -0.57 -32.09
CA GLY A 623 -36.74 -0.77 -31.16
C GLY A 623 -35.85 -1.99 -31.49
N TYR A 624 -36.35 -2.92 -32.30
CA TYR A 624 -35.54 -4.01 -32.86
C TYR A 624 -34.34 -3.47 -33.67
N SER A 625 -34.54 -2.39 -34.43
CA SER A 625 -33.47 -1.71 -35.17
C SER A 625 -32.43 -1.11 -34.21
N SER A 626 -32.87 -0.47 -33.13
CA SER A 626 -31.98 0.10 -32.12
C SER A 626 -31.10 -0.97 -31.47
N LEU A 627 -31.67 -2.14 -31.19
CA LEU A 627 -30.92 -3.29 -30.68
C LEU A 627 -29.92 -3.86 -31.69
N MET A 628 -30.25 -3.88 -32.99
CA MET A 628 -29.30 -4.28 -34.04
C MET A 628 -28.11 -3.32 -34.13
N LEU A 629 -28.37 -2.00 -34.08
CA LEU A 629 -27.33 -0.98 -34.06
C LEU A 629 -26.43 -1.13 -32.82
N LEU A 630 -27.04 -1.32 -31.65
CA LEU A 630 -26.30 -1.56 -30.42
C LEU A 630 -25.47 -2.85 -30.48
N LYS A 631 -26.02 -3.92 -31.07
CA LYS A 631 -25.31 -5.20 -31.26
C LYS A 631 -24.06 -5.00 -32.10
N GLU A 632 -24.18 -4.30 -33.22
CA GLU A 632 -23.05 -4.03 -34.10
C GLU A 632 -21.93 -3.26 -33.39
N VAL A 633 -22.30 -2.23 -32.62
CA VAL A 633 -21.36 -1.41 -31.84
C VAL A 633 -20.70 -2.22 -30.73
N MET A 634 -21.47 -3.02 -30.00
CA MET A 634 -20.98 -3.87 -28.90
C MET A 634 -20.10 -5.01 -29.42
N ASP A 635 -20.48 -5.71 -30.47
CA ASP A 635 -19.71 -6.83 -31.04
C ASP A 635 -18.34 -6.37 -31.53
N LYS A 636 -18.25 -5.13 -32.07
CA LYS A 636 -16.98 -4.54 -32.53
C LYS A 636 -16.16 -3.91 -31.40
N GLY A 637 -16.81 -3.23 -30.47
CA GLY A 637 -16.14 -2.43 -29.43
C GLY A 637 -15.83 -3.21 -28.14
N ALA A 638 -16.73 -4.11 -27.74
CA ALA A 638 -16.69 -4.82 -26.48
C ALA A 638 -17.19 -6.27 -26.66
N PRO A 639 -16.49 -7.10 -27.46
CA PRO A 639 -16.94 -8.47 -27.74
C PRO A 639 -17.06 -9.28 -26.46
N ASN A 640 -18.11 -10.12 -26.39
CA ASN A 640 -18.43 -10.99 -25.26
C ASN A 640 -18.77 -10.28 -23.94
N LYS A 641 -19.01 -8.96 -23.97
CA LYS A 641 -19.47 -8.18 -22.81
C LYS A 641 -20.96 -7.86 -22.90
N LYS A 642 -21.62 -7.84 -21.75
CA LYS A 642 -23.01 -7.39 -21.63
C LYS A 642 -23.06 -5.87 -21.56
N PRO A 643 -24.13 -5.22 -22.07
CA PRO A 643 -24.25 -3.77 -21.97
C PRO A 643 -24.16 -3.22 -20.54
N CYS A 644 -24.69 -3.95 -19.54
CA CYS A 644 -24.57 -3.55 -18.12
C CYS A 644 -23.13 -3.59 -17.57
N GLU A 645 -22.19 -4.26 -18.25
CA GLU A 645 -20.75 -4.24 -17.89
C GLU A 645 -20.02 -3.07 -18.55
N ILE A 646 -20.64 -2.43 -19.55
CA ILE A 646 -20.01 -1.44 -20.42
C ILE A 646 -20.54 -0.04 -20.16
N PHE A 647 -21.86 0.10 -20.01
CA PHE A 647 -22.53 1.37 -19.77
C PHE A 647 -22.79 1.57 -18.28
N ASP A 648 -22.45 2.76 -17.80
CA ASP A 648 -22.69 3.19 -16.42
C ASP A 648 -24.16 3.53 -16.19
N LEU A 649 -24.80 4.13 -17.20
CA LEU A 649 -26.19 4.57 -17.17
C LEU A 649 -26.86 4.27 -18.52
N ILE A 650 -28.02 3.61 -18.47
CA ILE A 650 -28.88 3.37 -19.64
C ILE A 650 -30.22 4.06 -19.42
N GLY A 651 -30.48 5.06 -20.27
CA GLY A 651 -31.72 5.81 -20.33
C GLY A 651 -32.63 5.32 -21.44
N GLY A 652 -33.93 5.25 -21.20
CA GLY A 652 -34.89 4.80 -22.21
C GLY A 652 -36.28 5.39 -22.08
N THR A 653 -36.92 5.64 -23.22
CA THR A 653 -38.34 6.02 -23.29
C THR A 653 -39.14 4.95 -24.02
N SER A 654 -40.34 4.61 -23.56
CA SER A 654 -41.20 3.62 -24.22
C SER A 654 -40.52 2.27 -24.38
N THR A 655 -40.53 1.73 -25.59
CA THR A 655 -39.71 0.59 -26.01
C THR A 655 -38.24 0.71 -25.59
N GLY A 656 -37.61 1.88 -25.73
CA GLY A 656 -36.25 2.11 -25.27
C GLY A 656 -36.12 1.89 -23.76
N GLY A 657 -37.16 2.22 -22.98
CA GLY A 657 -37.23 1.94 -21.56
C GLY A 657 -37.37 0.45 -21.24
N LEU A 658 -38.18 -0.30 -22.00
CA LEU A 658 -38.24 -1.76 -21.90
C LEU A 658 -36.88 -2.41 -22.20
N ILE A 659 -36.20 -1.93 -23.23
CA ILE A 659 -34.86 -2.39 -23.59
C ILE A 659 -33.84 -2.04 -22.49
N ALA A 660 -33.91 -0.84 -21.92
CA ALA A 660 -33.04 -0.44 -20.81
C ALA A 660 -33.19 -1.39 -19.61
N ILE A 661 -34.42 -1.79 -19.26
CA ILE A 661 -34.68 -2.81 -18.23
C ILE A 661 -34.04 -4.16 -18.60
N MET A 662 -34.21 -4.63 -19.83
CA MET A 662 -33.67 -5.91 -20.28
C MET A 662 -32.13 -5.94 -20.25
N LEU A 663 -31.49 -4.88 -20.75
CA LEU A 663 -30.03 -4.80 -20.86
C LEU A 663 -29.36 -4.52 -19.51
N GLY A 664 -29.97 -3.68 -18.69
CA GLY A 664 -29.43 -3.24 -17.40
C GLY A 664 -29.90 -4.09 -16.23
N ARG A 665 -31.16 -3.93 -15.83
CA ARG A 665 -31.73 -4.56 -14.63
C ARG A 665 -31.79 -6.08 -14.73
N LEU A 666 -32.05 -6.62 -15.92
CA LEU A 666 -32.07 -8.06 -16.19
C LEU A 666 -30.73 -8.60 -16.74
N LYS A 667 -29.73 -7.72 -16.92
CA LYS A 667 -28.35 -8.06 -17.31
C LYS A 667 -28.25 -8.98 -18.53
N MET A 668 -29.10 -8.75 -19.54
CA MET A 668 -29.09 -9.55 -20.78
C MET A 668 -27.97 -9.12 -21.73
N THR A 669 -27.46 -10.06 -22.51
CA THR A 669 -26.69 -9.73 -23.72
C THR A 669 -27.60 -9.05 -24.74
N VAL A 670 -27.02 -8.32 -25.71
CA VAL A 670 -27.81 -7.69 -26.78
C VAL A 670 -28.57 -8.74 -27.61
N GLN A 671 -27.97 -9.92 -27.83
CA GLN A 671 -28.61 -11.01 -28.57
C GLN A 671 -29.81 -11.58 -27.82
N GLU A 672 -29.65 -11.87 -26.53
CA GLU A 672 -30.78 -12.31 -25.69
C GLU A 672 -31.90 -11.27 -25.68
N CYS A 673 -31.54 -9.98 -25.57
CA CYS A 673 -32.51 -8.89 -25.61
C CYS A 673 -33.23 -8.84 -26.96
N LEU A 674 -32.56 -9.04 -28.09
CA LEU A 674 -33.19 -9.12 -29.42
C LEU A 674 -34.23 -10.25 -29.48
N ASP A 675 -33.87 -11.43 -28.98
CA ASP A 675 -34.71 -12.62 -29.04
C ASP A 675 -35.96 -12.46 -28.14
N GLU A 676 -35.79 -12.02 -26.89
CA GLU A 676 -36.89 -11.78 -25.96
C GLU A 676 -37.76 -10.60 -26.39
N TYR A 677 -37.15 -9.52 -26.91
CA TYR A 677 -37.87 -8.35 -27.41
C TYR A 677 -38.73 -8.73 -28.61
N SER A 678 -38.19 -9.51 -29.55
CA SER A 678 -38.96 -10.02 -30.69
C SER A 678 -40.13 -10.90 -30.24
N ALA A 679 -39.90 -11.83 -29.30
CA ALA A 679 -40.96 -12.67 -28.76
C ALA A 679 -42.05 -11.84 -28.06
N LEU A 680 -41.66 -10.87 -27.24
CA LEU A 680 -42.57 -9.96 -26.53
C LEU A 680 -43.41 -9.14 -27.52
N MET A 681 -42.80 -8.56 -28.55
CA MET A 681 -43.52 -7.79 -29.57
C MET A 681 -44.49 -8.67 -30.37
N ASN A 682 -44.09 -9.89 -30.73
CA ASN A 682 -44.98 -10.86 -31.38
C ASN A 682 -46.16 -11.26 -30.47
N GLU A 683 -45.99 -11.41 -29.16
CA GLU A 683 -47.09 -11.78 -28.26
C GLU A 683 -48.04 -10.60 -27.97
N VAL A 684 -47.51 -9.37 -27.94
CA VAL A 684 -48.30 -8.15 -27.65
C VAL A 684 -49.03 -7.63 -28.89
N PHE A 685 -48.35 -7.61 -30.05
CA PHE A 685 -48.84 -7.00 -31.29
C PHE A 685 -49.01 -7.99 -32.45
N GLY A 686 -48.57 -9.24 -32.29
CA GLY A 686 -48.72 -10.25 -33.34
C GLY A 686 -50.18 -10.67 -33.48
N SER A 687 -50.71 -10.51 -34.68
CA SER A 687 -52.11 -10.76 -34.96
C SER A 687 -52.36 -11.29 -36.36
N GLY A 688 -53.42 -12.09 -36.49
CA GLY A 688 -54.01 -12.47 -37.77
C GLY A 688 -55.09 -11.48 -38.20
N TRP A 689 -55.51 -11.56 -39.47
CA TRP A 689 -56.45 -10.62 -40.12
C TRP A 689 -57.69 -10.23 -39.28
N VAL A 690 -58.30 -11.19 -38.57
CA VAL A 690 -59.48 -10.98 -37.71
C VAL A 690 -59.20 -10.05 -36.54
N HIS A 691 -58.00 -10.12 -35.96
CA HIS A 691 -57.63 -9.24 -34.87
C HIS A 691 -57.45 -7.79 -35.37
N ASP A 692 -56.79 -7.60 -36.52
CA ASP A 692 -56.47 -6.27 -37.04
C ASP A 692 -57.68 -5.52 -37.61
N HIS A 693 -58.60 -6.24 -38.27
CA HIS A 693 -59.73 -5.61 -38.98
C HIS A 693 -61.04 -5.63 -38.20
N VAL A 694 -61.17 -6.48 -37.17
CA VAL A 694 -62.42 -6.61 -36.40
C VAL A 694 -62.17 -6.34 -34.91
N THR A 695 -61.22 -7.04 -34.29
CA THR A 695 -61.06 -7.03 -32.83
C THR A 695 -60.44 -5.71 -32.32
N LYS A 696 -59.42 -5.19 -33.00
CA LYS A 696 -58.71 -3.96 -32.65
C LYS A 696 -59.59 -2.70 -32.79
N PRO A 697 -60.35 -2.50 -33.89
CA PRO A 697 -61.31 -1.39 -33.98
C PRO A 697 -62.46 -1.49 -32.97
N ALA A 698 -63.02 -2.69 -32.76
CA ALA A 698 -64.09 -2.92 -31.79
C ALA A 698 -63.62 -2.68 -30.34
N ARG A 699 -62.39 -3.03 -30.01
CA ARG A 699 -61.82 -2.76 -28.68
C ARG A 699 -61.55 -1.28 -28.45
N TYR A 700 -61.03 -0.58 -29.45
CA TYR A 700 -60.80 0.86 -29.36
C TYR A 700 -62.11 1.62 -29.10
N THR A 701 -63.17 1.29 -29.85
CA THR A 701 -64.50 1.89 -29.64
C THR A 701 -65.09 1.57 -28.26
N ALA A 702 -64.85 0.36 -27.74
CA ALA A 702 -65.36 -0.04 -26.41
C ALA A 702 -64.52 0.47 -25.22
N THR A 703 -63.21 0.66 -25.39
CA THR A 703 -62.28 0.85 -24.26
C THR A 703 -61.33 2.03 -24.38
N GLY A 704 -61.29 2.70 -25.54
CA GLY A 704 -60.35 3.79 -25.85
C GLY A 704 -58.92 3.36 -26.16
N ALA A 705 -58.63 2.05 -26.19
CA ALA A 705 -57.29 1.50 -26.42
C ALA A 705 -57.30 0.36 -27.47
N PHE A 706 -56.32 0.35 -28.37
CA PHE A 706 -56.18 -0.69 -29.39
C PHE A 706 -55.82 -2.07 -28.81
N TYR A 707 -55.04 -2.09 -27.74
CA TYR A 707 -54.50 -3.32 -27.15
C TYR A 707 -54.88 -3.50 -25.69
N SER A 708 -54.66 -4.71 -25.18
CA SER A 708 -54.95 -5.06 -23.79
C SER A 708 -53.75 -4.78 -22.90
N ALA A 709 -53.90 -3.82 -21.98
CA ALA A 709 -52.92 -3.56 -20.93
C ALA A 709 -52.61 -4.81 -20.08
N LYS A 710 -53.60 -5.69 -19.85
CA LYS A 710 -53.41 -6.96 -19.14
C LYS A 710 -52.53 -7.94 -19.89
N THR A 711 -52.58 -7.92 -21.23
CA THR A 711 -51.71 -8.77 -22.05
C THR A 711 -50.27 -8.28 -21.94
N LEU A 712 -50.03 -6.97 -22.12
CA LEU A 712 -48.71 -6.37 -21.93
C LEU A 712 -48.14 -6.67 -20.54
N GLU A 713 -48.93 -6.51 -19.48
CA GLU A 713 -48.54 -6.87 -18.11
C GLU A 713 -48.16 -8.35 -17.98
N LYS A 714 -48.99 -9.26 -18.52
CA LYS A 714 -48.74 -10.70 -18.47
C LYS A 714 -47.41 -11.05 -19.15
N VAL A 715 -47.13 -10.50 -20.32
CA VAL A 715 -45.91 -10.78 -21.07
C VAL A 715 -44.68 -10.23 -20.36
N ILE A 716 -44.77 -9.01 -19.81
CA ILE A 716 -43.70 -8.43 -18.99
C ILE A 716 -43.43 -9.33 -17.78
N LYS A 717 -44.46 -9.74 -17.03
CA LYS A 717 -44.29 -10.63 -15.87
C LYS A 717 -43.72 -11.99 -16.25
N ALA A 718 -44.10 -12.55 -17.40
CA ALA A 718 -43.53 -13.81 -17.89
C ALA A 718 -42.03 -13.67 -18.19
N LEU A 719 -41.63 -12.57 -18.82
CA LEU A 719 -40.21 -12.24 -19.04
C LEU A 719 -39.45 -12.13 -17.72
N LEU A 720 -40.01 -11.42 -16.74
CA LEU A 720 -39.40 -11.26 -15.42
C LEU A 720 -39.21 -12.62 -14.72
N ARG A 721 -40.23 -13.49 -14.72
CA ARG A 721 -40.12 -14.84 -14.14
C ARG A 721 -39.03 -15.70 -14.80
N LYS A 722 -38.78 -15.48 -16.08
CA LYS A 722 -37.75 -16.21 -16.84
C LYS A 722 -36.33 -15.71 -16.56
N ARG A 723 -36.17 -14.43 -16.20
CA ARG A 723 -34.87 -13.73 -16.25
C ARG A 723 -34.40 -13.15 -14.92
N LEU A 724 -35.28 -13.01 -13.93
CA LEU A 724 -34.87 -12.62 -12.59
C LEU A 724 -34.06 -13.76 -11.92
N PRO A 725 -33.12 -13.41 -11.02
CA PRO A 725 -32.38 -14.40 -10.23
C PRO A 725 -33.30 -15.30 -9.40
N ALA A 726 -32.85 -16.53 -9.13
CA ALA A 726 -33.60 -17.47 -8.29
C ALA A 726 -33.85 -16.87 -6.89
N GLY A 727 -35.14 -16.73 -6.52
CA GLY A 727 -35.57 -16.16 -5.24
C GLY A 727 -36.22 -14.76 -5.34
N GLU A 728 -36.07 -14.04 -6.45
CA GLU A 728 -36.79 -12.77 -6.67
C GLU A 728 -38.19 -13.04 -7.27
N ASP A 729 -39.24 -12.53 -6.60
CA ASP A 729 -40.62 -12.65 -7.07
C ASP A 729 -40.92 -11.59 -8.15
N ALA A 730 -41.21 -12.04 -9.37
CA ALA A 730 -41.55 -11.18 -10.51
C ALA A 730 -42.73 -10.21 -10.26
N ASP A 731 -43.66 -10.56 -9.38
CA ASP A 731 -44.82 -9.72 -9.07
C ASP A 731 -44.51 -8.62 -8.03
N ASN A 732 -43.41 -8.76 -7.29
CA ASN A 732 -43.00 -7.85 -6.20
C ASN A 732 -41.59 -7.26 -6.36
N ALA A 733 -40.82 -7.70 -7.35
CA ALA A 733 -39.51 -7.15 -7.67
C ALA A 733 -39.61 -5.65 -7.93
N LEU A 734 -38.81 -4.86 -7.21
CA LEU A 734 -38.75 -3.41 -7.33
C LEU A 734 -37.91 -3.01 -8.55
N LEU A 735 -38.22 -1.83 -9.12
CA LEU A 735 -37.33 -1.22 -10.11
C LEU A 735 -35.97 -0.88 -9.49
N LEU A 736 -35.99 -0.38 -8.25
CA LEU A 736 -34.81 -0.12 -7.44
C LEU A 736 -33.93 -1.38 -7.35
N ASP A 737 -32.65 -1.22 -7.65
CA ASP A 737 -31.61 -2.25 -7.55
C ASP A 737 -30.51 -1.69 -6.63
N ASP A 738 -30.65 -1.95 -5.33
CA ASP A 738 -29.78 -1.45 -4.25
C ASP A 738 -28.42 -2.17 -4.19
N LYS A 739 -28.18 -3.12 -5.10
CA LYS A 739 -26.90 -3.84 -5.20
C LYS A 739 -25.79 -2.93 -5.69
N GLU A 740 -24.67 -2.98 -4.99
CA GLU A 740 -23.44 -2.28 -5.34
C GLU A 740 -22.98 -2.65 -6.77
N ASN A 741 -22.51 -1.67 -7.54
CA ASN A 741 -22.05 -1.82 -8.93
C ASN A 741 -23.11 -2.30 -9.96
N SER A 742 -24.40 -2.10 -9.70
CA SER A 742 -25.44 -2.29 -10.72
C SER A 742 -25.39 -1.20 -11.81
N CYS A 743 -25.66 -1.59 -13.06
CA CYS A 743 -25.84 -0.63 -14.15
C CYS A 743 -27.10 0.19 -13.89
N LYS A 744 -26.97 1.52 -13.83
CA LYS A 744 -28.06 2.43 -13.49
C LYS A 744 -29.04 2.53 -14.65
N ILE A 745 -30.33 2.43 -14.36
CA ILE A 745 -31.41 2.50 -15.34
C ILE A 745 -32.35 3.65 -15.05
N PHE A 746 -32.63 4.41 -16.10
CA PHE A 746 -33.44 5.61 -16.07
C PHE A 746 -34.54 5.53 -17.15
N LEU A 747 -35.80 5.65 -16.75
CA LEU A 747 -36.94 5.50 -17.63
C LEU A 747 -37.84 6.73 -17.59
N MET A 748 -38.40 7.07 -18.74
CA MET A 748 -39.31 8.20 -18.89
C MET A 748 -40.78 7.76 -18.86
N ALA A 749 -41.60 8.46 -18.09
CA ALA A 749 -43.06 8.39 -18.12
C ALA A 749 -43.66 9.80 -18.02
N VAL A 750 -44.96 9.96 -18.27
CA VAL A 750 -45.67 11.24 -18.11
C VAL A 750 -46.90 11.04 -17.23
N ARG A 751 -47.23 12.03 -16.41
CA ARG A 751 -48.51 12.05 -15.68
C ARG A 751 -49.63 12.44 -16.62
N GLU A 752 -50.64 11.60 -16.71
CA GLU A 752 -51.82 11.86 -17.54
C GLU A 752 -52.48 13.19 -17.17
N GLU A 753 -52.61 13.45 -15.87
CA GLU A 753 -53.30 14.63 -15.32
C GLU A 753 -52.53 15.95 -15.39
N ALA A 754 -51.23 15.94 -15.74
CA ALA A 754 -50.37 17.13 -15.61
C ALA A 754 -49.30 17.29 -16.71
N GLY A 755 -49.43 16.62 -17.86
CA GLY A 755 -48.41 16.61 -18.91
C GLY A 755 -48.05 17.97 -19.55
N ASN A 756 -48.87 19.02 -19.36
CA ASN A 756 -48.59 20.36 -19.87
C ASN A 756 -47.96 21.32 -18.85
N ASN A 757 -48.09 21.02 -17.55
CA ASN A 757 -47.70 21.92 -16.46
C ASN A 757 -46.63 21.29 -15.54
N ARG A 758 -46.20 20.06 -15.82
CA ARG A 758 -45.13 19.35 -15.12
C ARG A 758 -44.21 18.64 -16.11
N GLY A 759 -42.93 18.56 -15.77
CA GLY A 759 -41.96 17.74 -16.50
C GLY A 759 -42.30 16.24 -16.49
N PRO A 760 -41.59 15.43 -17.30
CA PRO A 760 -41.72 13.99 -17.28
C PRO A 760 -41.38 13.39 -15.91
N VAL A 761 -41.94 12.23 -15.62
CA VAL A 761 -41.66 11.43 -14.43
C VAL A 761 -40.45 10.55 -14.71
N PHE A 762 -39.47 10.62 -13.82
CA PHE A 762 -38.27 9.78 -13.84
C PHE A 762 -38.48 8.54 -12.99
N LEU A 763 -38.40 7.37 -13.61
CA LEU A 763 -38.42 6.08 -12.91
C LEU A 763 -36.99 5.52 -12.93
N ARG A 764 -36.42 5.27 -11.74
CA ARG A 764 -35.00 4.98 -11.57
C ARG A 764 -34.79 3.63 -10.90
N SER A 765 -33.73 2.92 -11.30
CA SER A 765 -33.24 1.74 -10.58
C SER A 765 -32.27 2.08 -9.44
N TYR A 766 -32.06 3.35 -9.15
CA TYR A 766 -31.13 3.88 -8.16
C TYR A 766 -31.76 5.06 -7.43
N THR A 767 -31.24 5.37 -6.25
CA THR A 767 -31.63 6.57 -5.51
C THR A 767 -30.83 7.78 -5.98
N ASN A 768 -31.46 8.95 -5.95
CA ASN A 768 -30.81 10.23 -6.18
C ASN A 768 -31.01 11.07 -4.91
N ASP A 769 -29.95 11.25 -4.12
CA ASP A 769 -30.04 11.90 -2.80
C ASP A 769 -30.46 13.38 -2.88
N LEU A 770 -30.35 13.96 -4.08
CA LEU A 770 -30.66 15.34 -4.39
C LEU A 770 -32.13 15.56 -4.78
N GLU A 771 -32.86 14.49 -5.11
CA GLU A 771 -34.26 14.55 -5.53
C GLU A 771 -35.08 13.47 -4.82
N VAL A 772 -35.99 13.90 -3.94
CA VAL A 772 -36.90 12.98 -3.25
C VAL A 772 -37.92 12.42 -4.26
N PRO A 773 -38.02 11.09 -4.42
CA PRO A 773 -39.01 10.51 -5.33
C PRO A 773 -40.44 10.79 -4.85
N ASP A 774 -41.39 10.82 -5.79
CA ASP A 774 -42.81 10.84 -5.43
C ASP A 774 -43.14 9.60 -4.57
N ALA A 775 -43.71 9.81 -3.39
CA ALA A 775 -44.07 8.75 -2.45
C ALA A 775 -44.92 7.63 -3.08
N ASP A 776 -45.79 7.97 -4.04
CA ASP A 776 -46.63 6.98 -4.74
C ASP A 776 -45.82 6.12 -5.75
N LEU A 777 -44.62 6.58 -6.17
CA LEU A 777 -43.76 5.94 -7.17
C LEU A 777 -42.44 5.39 -6.61
N ALA A 778 -42.14 5.75 -5.37
CA ALA A 778 -40.92 5.40 -4.65
C ALA A 778 -40.64 3.88 -4.71
N ASN A 779 -41.67 3.07 -4.44
CA ASN A 779 -41.59 1.60 -4.44
C ASN A 779 -42.22 0.99 -5.70
N ILE A 780 -42.09 1.65 -6.85
CA ILE A 780 -42.65 1.13 -8.10
C ILE A 780 -42.04 -0.23 -8.47
N LYS A 781 -42.90 -1.19 -8.77
CA LYS A 781 -42.48 -2.53 -9.19
C LYS A 781 -41.87 -2.50 -10.57
N LEU A 782 -40.93 -3.40 -10.84
CA LEU A 782 -40.23 -3.48 -12.12
C LEU A 782 -41.20 -3.63 -13.30
N TRP A 783 -42.23 -4.48 -13.16
CA TRP A 783 -43.27 -4.62 -14.20
C TRP A 783 -44.16 -3.39 -14.35
N GLN A 784 -44.39 -2.64 -13.26
CA GLN A 784 -45.14 -1.39 -13.29
C GLN A 784 -44.36 -0.32 -14.05
N ALA A 785 -43.06 -0.17 -13.78
CA ALA A 785 -42.20 0.76 -14.50
C ALA A 785 -42.11 0.45 -15.99
N ALA A 786 -41.91 -0.84 -16.33
CA ALA A 786 -41.92 -1.34 -17.71
C ALA A 786 -43.22 -1.00 -18.44
N ARG A 787 -44.38 -1.18 -17.77
CA ARG A 787 -45.69 -0.84 -18.34
C ARG A 787 -45.90 0.68 -18.45
N ALA A 788 -45.52 1.44 -17.42
CA ALA A 788 -45.69 2.89 -17.38
C ALA A 788 -44.98 3.57 -18.56
N THR A 789 -43.71 3.24 -18.77
CA THR A 789 -42.92 3.87 -19.84
C THR A 789 -43.46 3.53 -21.22
N SER A 790 -44.07 2.34 -21.42
CA SER A 790 -44.56 1.84 -22.73
C SER A 790 -46.08 1.97 -22.95
N ALA A 791 -46.81 2.63 -22.03
CA ALA A 791 -48.26 2.79 -22.12
C ALA A 791 -48.66 3.94 -23.07
N ALA A 792 -48.40 3.77 -24.37
CA ALA A 792 -48.67 4.81 -25.36
C ALA A 792 -50.18 5.12 -25.44
N PRO A 793 -50.59 6.40 -25.41
CA PRO A 793 -51.99 6.77 -25.56
C PRO A 793 -52.61 6.22 -26.84
N ALA A 794 -53.90 5.89 -26.79
CA ALA A 794 -54.65 5.15 -27.82
C ALA A 794 -54.20 3.68 -28.04
N TYR A 795 -52.96 3.30 -27.71
CA TYR A 795 -52.50 1.90 -27.79
C TYR A 795 -52.83 1.11 -26.52
N PHE A 796 -52.51 1.67 -25.36
CA PHE A 796 -52.76 1.06 -24.06
C PHE A 796 -53.47 2.04 -23.12
N LYS A 797 -54.19 1.49 -22.13
CA LYS A 797 -54.70 2.31 -21.02
C LYS A 797 -53.54 2.77 -20.13
N PRO A 798 -53.63 3.96 -19.50
CA PRO A 798 -52.69 4.41 -18.47
C PRO A 798 -52.50 3.39 -17.35
N LEU A 799 -51.35 3.42 -16.69
CA LEU A 799 -51.09 2.67 -15.46
C LEU A 799 -51.37 3.56 -14.25
N GLU A 800 -52.18 3.06 -13.32
CA GLU A 800 -52.41 3.71 -12.03
C GLU A 800 -51.46 3.08 -10.99
N VAL A 801 -50.65 3.90 -10.34
CA VAL A 801 -49.79 3.51 -9.21
C VAL A 801 -50.06 4.51 -8.08
N GLY A 802 -50.64 4.03 -6.97
CA GLY A 802 -51.13 4.91 -5.92
C GLY A 802 -52.14 5.92 -6.47
N ARG A 803 -51.84 7.21 -6.33
CA ARG A 803 -52.67 8.31 -6.87
C ARG A 803 -52.22 8.83 -8.24
N VAL A 804 -51.18 8.25 -8.81
CA VAL A 804 -50.54 8.75 -10.04
C VAL A 804 -50.98 7.92 -11.24
N LYS A 805 -51.38 8.59 -12.33
CA LYS A 805 -51.66 7.94 -13.61
C LYS A 805 -50.53 8.18 -14.58
N LEU A 806 -49.86 7.12 -14.99
CA LEU A 806 -48.70 7.16 -15.87
C LEU A 806 -49.06 6.71 -17.29
N VAL A 807 -48.58 7.47 -18.26
CA VAL A 807 -48.61 7.18 -19.70
C VAL A 807 -47.18 7.26 -20.26
N ASP A 808 -47.03 6.82 -21.50
CA ASP A 808 -45.75 6.74 -22.19
C ASP A 808 -44.96 8.06 -22.19
N GLY A 809 -43.65 7.95 -21.90
CA GLY A 809 -42.71 9.06 -21.92
C GLY A 809 -42.58 9.77 -23.28
N GLY A 810 -42.92 9.08 -24.37
CA GLY A 810 -42.84 9.55 -25.75
C GLY A 810 -43.72 10.77 -26.06
N LEU A 811 -44.68 11.10 -25.19
CA LEU A 811 -45.49 12.31 -25.31
C LEU A 811 -44.71 13.61 -25.09
N LEU A 812 -43.69 13.58 -24.24
CA LEU A 812 -42.91 14.77 -23.86
C LEU A 812 -41.41 14.60 -24.06
N ALA A 813 -40.91 13.36 -24.01
CA ALA A 813 -39.49 13.07 -23.97
C ALA A 813 -39.15 11.77 -24.71
N ASN A 814 -39.55 11.69 -25.98
CA ASN A 814 -39.31 10.49 -26.80
C ASN A 814 -37.82 10.16 -26.98
N ASN A 815 -36.95 11.18 -27.02
CA ASN A 815 -35.51 11.04 -26.90
C ASN A 815 -35.09 11.45 -25.47
N PRO A 816 -34.67 10.51 -24.60
CA PRO A 816 -34.37 10.80 -23.20
C PRO A 816 -33.03 11.53 -23.02
N LEU A 817 -32.24 11.74 -24.07
CA LEU A 817 -30.86 12.21 -24.00
C LEU A 817 -30.65 13.43 -23.09
N GLY A 818 -31.51 14.45 -23.20
CA GLY A 818 -31.32 15.66 -22.42
C GLY A 818 -31.61 15.51 -20.94
N TRP A 819 -32.59 14.68 -20.62
CA TRP A 819 -32.92 14.29 -19.26
C TRP A 819 -31.86 13.37 -18.67
N LEU A 820 -31.33 12.47 -19.50
CA LEU A 820 -30.25 11.55 -19.14
C LEU A 820 -28.96 12.30 -18.81
N TRP A 821 -28.65 13.38 -19.51
CA TRP A 821 -27.50 14.23 -19.19
C TRP A 821 -27.65 14.92 -17.83
N THR A 822 -28.85 15.41 -17.49
CA THR A 822 -29.13 15.93 -16.14
C THR A 822 -28.91 14.86 -15.06
N GLU A 823 -29.33 13.63 -15.31
CA GLU A 823 -29.05 12.51 -14.39
C GLU A 823 -27.56 12.25 -14.25
N VAL A 824 -26.79 12.33 -15.33
CA VAL A 824 -25.34 12.14 -15.27
C VAL A 824 -24.70 13.16 -14.32
N LEU A 825 -25.09 14.43 -14.42
CA LEU A 825 -24.59 15.49 -13.54
C LEU A 825 -25.06 15.29 -12.08
N GLY A 826 -26.33 14.96 -11.88
CA GLY A 826 -26.89 14.78 -10.53
C GLY A 826 -26.39 13.52 -9.82
N VAL A 827 -26.06 12.47 -10.56
CA VAL A 827 -25.72 11.14 -10.02
C VAL A 827 -24.22 10.89 -9.94
N TYR A 828 -23.43 11.40 -10.88
CA TYR A 828 -21.98 11.17 -10.96
C TYR A 828 -21.14 12.42 -10.72
N GLY A 829 -21.77 13.58 -10.60
CA GLY A 829 -21.09 14.87 -10.39
C GLY A 829 -20.61 15.52 -11.70
N PRO A 830 -20.36 16.83 -11.65
CA PRO A 830 -20.04 17.63 -12.84
C PRO A 830 -18.64 17.41 -13.42
N THR A 831 -17.69 16.95 -12.62
CA THR A 831 -16.31 16.72 -13.07
C THR A 831 -16.11 15.37 -13.74
N ARG A 832 -17.15 14.53 -13.75
CA ARG A 832 -17.07 13.19 -14.28
C ARG A 832 -16.91 13.21 -15.80
N GLU A 833 -15.74 12.79 -16.27
CA GLU A 833 -15.50 12.69 -17.71
C GLU A 833 -16.42 11.65 -18.34
N THR A 834 -16.80 11.89 -19.60
CA THR A 834 -17.51 10.90 -20.43
C THR A 834 -16.68 10.55 -21.66
N ASP A 835 -16.48 9.25 -21.88
CA ASP A 835 -15.84 8.70 -23.08
C ASP A 835 -16.88 8.53 -24.20
N CYS A 836 -18.10 8.11 -23.84
CA CYS A 836 -19.13 7.83 -24.81
C CYS A 836 -20.55 8.18 -24.35
N PHE A 837 -21.19 9.11 -25.07
CA PHE A 837 -22.65 9.24 -25.12
C PHE A 837 -23.16 8.65 -26.43
N LEU A 838 -23.79 7.48 -26.35
CA LEU A 838 -24.43 6.82 -27.47
C LEU A 838 -25.94 7.00 -27.39
N SER A 839 -26.52 7.70 -28.37
CA SER A 839 -27.96 7.85 -28.53
C SER A 839 -28.42 7.05 -29.75
N ILE A 840 -29.38 6.14 -29.56
CA ILE A 840 -29.89 5.28 -30.63
C ILE A 840 -31.38 5.54 -30.85
N GLY A 841 -31.71 5.96 -32.07
CA GLY A 841 -33.08 6.18 -32.51
C GLY A 841 -33.76 4.90 -33.01
N THR A 842 -35.07 4.99 -33.24
CA THR A 842 -35.90 3.89 -33.77
C THR A 842 -36.29 4.09 -35.24
N GLY A 843 -35.57 4.94 -35.98
CA GLY A 843 -35.80 5.26 -37.38
C GLY A 843 -36.44 6.64 -37.60
N MET A 844 -36.06 7.31 -38.70
CA MET A 844 -36.61 8.61 -39.10
C MET A 844 -37.94 8.45 -39.84
N ALA A 845 -38.96 9.21 -39.44
CA ALA A 845 -40.27 9.20 -40.10
C ALA A 845 -40.30 10.16 -41.30
N SER A 846 -41.23 9.90 -42.25
CA SER A 846 -41.53 10.81 -43.36
C SER A 846 -42.10 12.14 -42.85
N ASN A 847 -41.99 13.22 -43.63
CA ASN A 847 -42.59 14.50 -43.29
C ASN A 847 -44.13 14.37 -43.16
N VAL A 848 -44.68 14.70 -41.99
CA VAL A 848 -46.13 14.71 -41.74
C VAL A 848 -46.61 16.16 -41.61
N ALA A 849 -47.51 16.58 -42.49
CA ALA A 849 -48.22 17.85 -42.32
C ALA A 849 -49.19 17.76 -41.13
N VAL A 850 -49.20 18.77 -40.27
CA VAL A 850 -50.12 18.82 -39.11
C VAL A 850 -51.57 18.85 -39.63
N ALA A 851 -52.31 17.78 -39.38
CA ALA A 851 -53.70 17.66 -39.82
C ALA A 851 -54.62 18.57 -38.97
N GLN A 852 -55.45 19.40 -39.61
CA GLN A 852 -56.46 20.22 -38.94
C GLN A 852 -57.54 19.34 -38.29
N PRO A 853 -57.99 19.62 -37.06
CA PRO A 853 -59.01 18.82 -36.38
C PRO A 853 -60.37 18.97 -37.09
N GLY A 854 -60.76 17.94 -37.85
CA GLY A 854 -62.08 17.76 -38.45
C GLY A 854 -62.69 16.38 -38.12
N PHE A 855 -63.61 15.87 -38.95
CA PHE A 855 -64.32 14.58 -38.76
C PHE A 855 -63.42 13.32 -38.60
N ASN A 856 -62.11 13.42 -38.77
CA ASN A 856 -61.15 12.32 -38.61
C ASN A 856 -60.21 12.54 -37.41
N PHE A 857 -60.80 12.57 -36.20
CA PHE A 857 -60.10 12.77 -34.93
C PHE A 857 -58.95 11.78 -34.70
N LYS A 858 -59.07 10.54 -35.21
CA LYS A 858 -58.02 9.51 -35.16
C LYS A 858 -56.77 9.94 -35.95
N ALA A 859 -56.93 10.50 -37.15
CA ALA A 859 -55.82 10.95 -37.98
C ALA A 859 -55.12 12.20 -37.39
N ALA A 860 -55.89 13.13 -36.82
CA ALA A 860 -55.34 14.28 -36.11
C ALA A 860 -54.52 13.85 -34.88
N MET A 861 -55.03 12.92 -34.06
CA MET A 861 -54.31 12.40 -32.89
C MET A 861 -53.03 11.65 -33.26
N MET A 862 -53.03 10.82 -34.30
CA MET A 862 -51.81 10.13 -34.77
C MET A 862 -50.78 11.10 -35.37
N SER A 863 -51.22 12.19 -36.02
CA SER A 863 -50.35 13.27 -36.49
C SER A 863 -49.67 14.00 -35.32
N PHE A 864 -50.40 14.28 -34.22
CA PHE A 864 -49.83 14.86 -33.00
C PHE A 864 -48.82 13.94 -32.30
N VAL A 865 -49.12 12.64 -32.19
CA VAL A 865 -48.15 11.66 -31.63
C VAL A 865 -46.89 11.60 -32.50
N SER A 866 -47.03 11.57 -33.83
CA SER A 866 -45.88 11.57 -34.75
C SER A 866 -45.03 12.85 -34.64
N VAL A 867 -45.63 14.02 -34.40
CA VAL A 867 -44.92 15.30 -34.22
C VAL A 867 -44.24 15.38 -32.86
N ALA A 868 -44.89 14.90 -31.79
CA ALA A 868 -44.31 14.83 -30.44
C ALA A 868 -43.10 13.88 -30.36
N THR A 869 -43.00 12.90 -31.28
CA THR A 869 -41.88 11.97 -31.37
C THR A 869 -40.66 12.48 -32.15
N ASN A 870 -40.61 13.74 -32.59
CA ASN A 870 -39.49 14.27 -33.35
C ASN A 870 -38.20 14.41 -32.50
N THR A 871 -37.26 13.49 -32.69
CA THR A 871 -36.05 13.32 -31.86
C THR A 871 -34.83 14.11 -32.34
N GLU A 872 -34.91 14.77 -33.51
CA GLU A 872 -33.75 15.34 -34.21
C GLU A 872 -33.34 16.73 -33.69
N SER A 873 -34.30 17.54 -33.24
CA SER A 873 -34.00 18.84 -32.61
C SER A 873 -33.22 18.68 -31.30
N THR A 874 -33.62 17.69 -30.47
CA THR A 874 -32.91 17.32 -29.24
C THR A 874 -31.50 16.82 -29.55
N HIS A 875 -31.34 15.98 -30.56
CA HIS A 875 -30.03 15.45 -30.99
C HIS A 875 -29.05 16.56 -31.41
N LEU A 876 -29.47 17.47 -32.30
CA LEU A 876 -28.58 18.49 -32.87
C LEU A 876 -28.04 19.45 -31.81
N LEU A 877 -28.89 19.84 -30.87
CA LEU A 877 -28.54 20.76 -29.80
C LEU A 877 -27.58 20.12 -28.78
N PHE A 878 -27.83 18.88 -28.38
CA PHE A 878 -26.97 18.16 -27.46
C PHE A 878 -25.58 17.88 -28.02
N ARG A 879 -25.48 17.66 -29.35
CA ARG A 879 -24.18 17.53 -30.02
C ARG A 879 -23.26 18.72 -29.71
N TYR A 880 -23.76 19.94 -29.89
CA TYR A 880 -22.96 21.15 -29.67
C TYR A 880 -22.60 21.37 -28.20
N LEU A 881 -23.48 21.00 -27.25
CA LEU A 881 -23.22 21.15 -25.82
C LEU A 881 -22.17 20.15 -25.32
N VAL A 882 -22.27 18.87 -25.71
CA VAL A 882 -21.29 17.85 -25.31
C VAL A 882 -19.91 18.14 -25.91
N ASP A 883 -19.85 18.64 -27.14
CA ASP A 883 -18.58 18.98 -27.79
C ASP A 883 -17.98 20.30 -27.23
N ALA A 884 -18.80 21.26 -26.78
CA ALA A 884 -18.33 22.55 -26.25
C ALA A 884 -17.79 22.49 -24.81
N PHE A 885 -18.33 21.60 -23.96
CA PHE A 885 -18.02 21.53 -22.53
C PHE A 885 -17.18 20.30 -22.13
N ALA A 886 -16.64 19.58 -23.11
CA ALA A 886 -15.74 18.46 -22.87
C ALA A 886 -14.32 18.95 -22.46
N PRO A 887 -13.69 18.39 -21.42
CA PRO A 887 -12.33 18.77 -20.97
C PRO A 887 -11.20 18.50 -22.00
N CYS A 888 -11.53 17.95 -23.19
CA CYS A 888 -10.64 17.80 -24.34
C CYS A 888 -11.41 18.16 -25.62
N PRO A 889 -11.33 19.40 -26.12
CA PRO A 889 -12.13 19.90 -27.25
C PRO A 889 -11.92 19.18 -28.60
N GLN A 890 -10.97 18.25 -28.68
CA GLN A 890 -10.54 17.62 -29.94
C GLN A 890 -10.99 16.16 -30.10
N ILE A 891 -11.72 15.58 -29.14
CA ILE A 891 -12.18 14.18 -29.20
C ILE A 891 -13.70 14.16 -29.25
N LYS A 892 -14.26 13.58 -30.32
CA LYS A 892 -15.72 13.33 -30.44
C LYS A 892 -16.16 12.37 -29.34
N LYS A 893 -17.17 12.78 -28.56
CA LYS A 893 -17.71 12.02 -27.40
C LYS A 893 -19.19 11.65 -27.56
N TYR A 894 -19.86 12.19 -28.57
CA TYR A 894 -21.27 11.96 -28.83
C TYR A 894 -21.50 11.25 -30.16
N TRP A 895 -22.32 10.20 -30.12
CA TRP A 895 -22.74 9.44 -31.28
C TRP A 895 -24.26 9.31 -31.31
N ARG A 896 -24.83 9.59 -32.47
CA ARG A 896 -26.24 9.34 -32.78
C ARG A 896 -26.32 8.33 -33.90
N LEU A 897 -26.98 7.22 -33.64
CA LEU A 897 -27.27 6.20 -34.65
C LEU A 897 -28.78 6.15 -34.84
N ASN A 898 -29.27 6.53 -36.02
CA ASN A 898 -30.69 6.52 -36.33
C ASN A 898 -30.86 6.09 -37.79
N VAL A 899 -31.58 4.99 -38.02
CA VAL A 899 -31.76 4.45 -39.38
C VAL A 899 -32.61 5.40 -40.21
N ALA A 900 -32.11 5.77 -41.38
CA ALA A 900 -32.79 6.64 -42.31
C ALA A 900 -32.64 6.10 -43.73
N LYS A 901 -33.73 6.12 -44.50
CA LYS A 901 -33.72 5.79 -45.93
C LYS A 901 -34.36 6.96 -46.68
N GLU A 902 -33.55 7.70 -47.43
CA GLU A 902 -34.06 8.82 -48.24
C GLU A 902 -35.02 8.29 -49.31
N LYS A 903 -36.09 9.02 -49.54
CA LYS A 903 -37.05 8.67 -50.57
C LYS A 903 -36.54 9.17 -51.92
N GLU A 904 -36.43 8.27 -52.89
CA GLU A 904 -35.92 8.60 -54.22
C GLU A 904 -36.83 9.61 -54.93
N GLY A 905 -36.27 10.76 -55.33
CA GLY A 905 -36.98 11.81 -56.08
C GLY A 905 -37.77 12.82 -55.25
N SER A 906 -37.60 12.89 -53.92
CA SER A 906 -38.21 13.90 -53.05
C SER A 906 -37.22 14.94 -52.51
N ASP A 907 -37.71 15.91 -51.73
CA ASP A 907 -36.91 16.97 -51.09
C ASP A 907 -35.80 16.35 -50.20
N PRO A 908 -34.55 16.86 -50.24
CA PRO A 908 -33.52 16.47 -49.28
C PRO A 908 -34.05 16.52 -47.83
N LYS A 909 -33.94 15.40 -47.11
CA LYS A 909 -34.50 15.11 -45.76
C LYS A 909 -35.96 14.62 -45.70
N ASP A 910 -36.57 14.21 -46.82
CA ASP A 910 -37.79 13.38 -46.78
C ASP A 910 -37.41 11.88 -46.78
N TYR A 911 -37.77 11.18 -45.71
CA TYR A 911 -37.38 9.78 -45.46
C TYR A 911 -38.56 8.83 -45.67
N GLU A 912 -38.29 7.63 -46.14
CA GLU A 912 -39.31 6.57 -46.16
C GLU A 912 -39.67 6.13 -44.74
N SER A 913 -40.97 6.06 -44.45
CA SER A 913 -41.44 5.61 -43.15
C SER A 913 -41.04 4.14 -42.87
N PRO A 914 -40.43 3.84 -41.70
CA PRO A 914 -40.04 2.49 -41.30
C PRO A 914 -41.22 1.56 -40.97
N GLY A 915 -42.45 2.08 -40.99
CA GLY A 915 -43.67 1.35 -40.62
C GLY A 915 -44.29 1.87 -39.32
N GLU A 916 -45.49 1.36 -39.01
CA GLU A 916 -46.24 1.71 -37.80
C GLU A 916 -45.59 1.14 -36.53
N LEU A 917 -45.91 1.73 -35.37
CA LEU A 917 -45.31 1.38 -34.07
C LEU A 917 -45.64 -0.05 -33.60
N ASP A 918 -46.66 -0.68 -34.18
CA ASP A 918 -47.15 -2.03 -33.85
C ASP A 918 -47.07 -3.02 -35.03
N ASP A 919 -46.39 -2.66 -36.13
CA ASP A 919 -46.27 -3.52 -37.31
C ASP A 919 -45.15 -4.56 -37.15
N VAL A 920 -45.49 -5.70 -36.56
CA VAL A 920 -44.58 -6.83 -36.36
C VAL A 920 -44.11 -7.44 -37.70
N ALA A 921 -44.94 -7.38 -38.76
CA ALA A 921 -44.54 -7.87 -40.09
C ALA A 921 -43.48 -6.97 -40.73
N GLY A 922 -43.51 -5.67 -40.43
CA GLY A 922 -42.53 -4.66 -40.80
C GLY A 922 -41.12 -4.90 -40.24
N ILE A 923 -40.96 -5.72 -39.21
CA ILE A 923 -39.62 -6.04 -38.62
C ILE A 923 -38.69 -6.65 -39.66
N LYS A 924 -39.18 -7.46 -40.61
CA LYS A 924 -38.34 -8.03 -41.68
C LYS A 924 -37.77 -6.94 -42.59
N LYS A 925 -38.61 -5.97 -42.97
CA LYS A 925 -38.22 -4.82 -43.78
C LYS A 925 -37.22 -3.94 -43.03
N LEU A 926 -37.51 -3.64 -41.76
CA LEU A 926 -36.64 -2.84 -40.90
C LEU A 926 -35.28 -3.51 -40.68
N LYS A 927 -35.23 -4.83 -40.52
CA LYS A 927 -33.98 -5.61 -40.42
C LYS A 927 -33.12 -5.47 -41.67
N ALA A 928 -33.72 -5.55 -42.86
CA ALA A 928 -33.00 -5.32 -44.12
C ALA A 928 -32.45 -3.89 -44.21
N TRP A 929 -33.29 -2.89 -43.93
CA TRP A 929 -32.88 -1.48 -43.94
C TRP A 929 -31.77 -1.18 -42.93
N THR A 930 -31.85 -1.76 -41.74
CA THR A 930 -30.83 -1.59 -40.70
C THR A 930 -29.51 -2.19 -41.14
N ASN A 931 -29.51 -3.37 -41.78
CA ASN A 931 -28.29 -3.97 -42.33
C ASN A 931 -27.68 -3.13 -43.47
N GLU A 932 -28.51 -2.62 -44.38
CA GLU A 932 -28.08 -1.69 -45.44
C GLU A 932 -27.44 -0.43 -44.83
N TRP A 933 -28.10 0.17 -43.85
CA TRP A 933 -27.62 1.36 -43.15
C TRP A 933 -26.32 1.10 -42.39
N ILE A 934 -26.22 -0.02 -41.67
CA ILE A 934 -24.99 -0.44 -40.98
C ILE A 934 -23.83 -0.56 -41.97
N ALA A 935 -24.07 -1.20 -43.13
CA ALA A 935 -23.04 -1.35 -44.16
C ALA A 935 -22.58 0.01 -44.71
N ALA A 936 -23.49 0.97 -44.86
CA ALA A 936 -23.21 2.30 -45.39
C ALA A 936 -22.54 3.26 -44.36
N GLN A 937 -22.81 3.10 -43.06
CA GLN A 937 -22.44 4.07 -42.01
C GLN A 937 -21.27 3.61 -41.13
N GLN A 938 -20.35 2.84 -41.71
CA GLN A 938 -19.17 2.33 -40.98
C GLN A 938 -18.23 3.44 -40.49
N ASP A 939 -18.25 4.60 -41.16
CA ASP A 939 -17.53 5.82 -40.77
C ASP A 939 -18.00 6.39 -39.42
N ILE A 940 -19.26 6.17 -39.03
CA ILE A 940 -19.80 6.57 -37.72
C ILE A 940 -19.73 5.41 -36.72
N ILE A 941 -20.04 4.18 -37.16
CA ILE A 941 -20.13 2.99 -36.29
C ILE A 941 -18.74 2.58 -35.76
N LYS A 942 -17.70 2.58 -36.61
CA LYS A 942 -16.37 2.12 -36.20
C LYS A 942 -15.77 3.01 -35.11
N PRO A 943 -15.71 4.35 -35.24
CA PRO A 943 -15.21 5.20 -34.15
C PRO A 943 -16.05 5.15 -32.88
N CYS A 944 -17.37 4.93 -33.00
CA CYS A 944 -18.26 4.70 -31.85
C CYS A 944 -17.89 3.41 -31.09
N SER A 945 -17.68 2.33 -31.84
CA SER A 945 -17.29 1.02 -31.29
C SER A 945 -15.93 1.12 -30.59
N GLU A 946 -14.96 1.81 -31.21
CA GLU A 946 -13.65 2.09 -30.61
C GLU A 946 -13.78 2.91 -29.32
N ALA A 947 -14.69 3.91 -29.27
CA ALA A 947 -14.94 4.69 -28.05
C ALA A 947 -15.49 3.85 -26.90
N ILE A 948 -16.36 2.90 -27.20
CA ILE A 948 -16.90 1.97 -26.21
C ILE A 948 -15.85 0.94 -25.78
N GLY A 949 -14.94 0.55 -26.68
CA GLY A 949 -13.85 -0.37 -26.40
C GLY A 949 -12.63 0.23 -25.69
N ARG A 950 -12.45 1.55 -25.77
CA ARG A 950 -11.32 2.26 -25.15
C ARG A 950 -11.22 1.95 -23.65
N ASN A 951 -10.01 1.70 -23.16
CA ASN A 951 -9.71 1.37 -21.76
C ASN A 951 -10.21 0.00 -21.23
N LEU A 952 -10.83 -0.86 -22.04
CA LEU A 952 -11.16 -2.25 -21.64
C LEU A 952 -9.91 -3.17 -21.58
N LEU A 953 -8.86 -2.84 -22.34
CA LEU A 953 -7.64 -3.65 -22.51
C LEU A 953 -6.56 -3.48 -21.42
N LYS A 954 -6.78 -2.62 -20.40
CA LYS A 954 -5.83 -2.44 -19.28
C LYS A 954 -6.09 -3.38 -18.09
N SER A 955 -6.98 -4.36 -18.24
CA SER A 955 -7.45 -5.24 -17.15
C SER A 955 -7.05 -6.72 -17.29
N THR A 956 -6.03 -7.02 -18.11
CA THR A 956 -5.39 -8.35 -18.18
C THR A 956 -4.02 -8.37 -17.56
#